data_AF-A0A6I4IFQ0-F1
#
_entry.id   AF-A0A6I4IFQ0-F1
#
_cell.length_a   1.000
_cell.length_b   1.000
_cell.length_c   1.000
_cell.angle_alpha   90.00
_cell.angle_beta   90.00
_cell.angle_gamma   90.00
#
_symmetry.space_group_name_H-M   'P 1'
#
loop_
_entity.id
_entity.type
_entity.pdbx_description
1 polymer ?
#
loop_
_entity_poly.entity_id
_entity_poly.type
_entity_poly.pdbx_seq_one_letter_code
_entity_poly.pdbx_strand_id
1 'polypeptide(L)'
;MKQNYLLFLVFITLLFSFFRLNAQIVISEIMYNPPESGTDSLEYVELYNRGNVTLNLQDYTFSQGVTYTFGNVNLNPGEYFVLAGSSSKIDNVFGIGTADDQWTSGALTNGGETIELLDNLANQVDIVTYDNLAPWPLNAAGLGSSIKLCDVISDNSDPTNWMDSTEGTGVFVNGREIKGSPGTAGICTFIPATHLNFDGVNDYIQLPNESVFDFTNQMTVEFWMNSNVLPQQWDALVVKGDDSWRVSLNNLGQIAFTGSSAFTDFFSTTSVTDGNWHHVAATYDGANAKIYIDGVLENQLIGTANINNSGYNVTIGENLQMTGRHYTGNIDEVRIWNVARTEIQINASKNCELQGNETGLVAYYQFNQGIDQADNTTITTLTDGTSNANNGTLTNFTLNGTTSNWLAGSPVTTGSTIPSAPTASNQTFCAASTVNDLMPAPSATINWYNSPTSTSVLNPTDALVTGTYYVTNVNAAGCESDRVAVNVIVSILTVTITSQTNVSCFDGNDGSVSLSVSGGVGPYTIFWDDGTLYDFTRNNLRAGTYRAWITDDAGCTDYISGAGGTLVTITEPAALTAPTVTSPVVYNQGDVAVSLTATSSGSGLLWYTTSTGGTGSTTAPSPSTATVGSTSYWVSSISGASCESSSRSEIVVTVNAYTNPPTTAWTTQVYTGNDKDLTVLSVSGNSLKWYDVATGGNLLPSTTLLVDETTYYVSQTIGGVESSNRLAITVNKISENTHLLPPASTVADLIATPTSGRTAQWFTTATGGTPLASTDVLSNGVYYVDQFTNITSVETIGSGFNAPSGVAVQADGKILVSDSNNHAIKRMDSDGTNIEIFTAGINSPSGIAVQSDGKIVFTDSDNGAKVKRMNSDGSNIETLASGFPINGGLTIQNDGKILFTTLFNVKRMNSNGSNIEDLGPVFTNAPGAAVQPDDKIVVADRGNFAVTRMNADGSNVETLNTGNVYPNGIAVQSDGKIVIVNALNTPNVINRMDSDGSNFEILGQMNNPRGLAIESNGNILVADTGDNTIKRITFTASASNRVPVTIDVTSLSTSTFDGNNFTIYPNPTKGLFTITTGSKVKVEVHDLTGRLVLMEDITNTQTLSIENQATGVYIVKVTSESGAFKSIKLIKE
;
A
#
# COMPACT_ATOMS: atom_id res chain seq x y z
N MET A 1 -30.58 -7.07 23.02
CA MET A 1 -30.79 -8.49 23.39
C MET A 1 -31.80 -9.26 22.52
N LYS A 2 -32.71 -8.62 21.76
CA LYS A 2 -33.50 -9.30 20.71
C LYS A 2 -32.87 -9.25 19.30
N GLN A 3 -31.81 -8.47 19.12
CA GLN A 3 -31.11 -8.28 17.83
C GLN A 3 -29.90 -9.22 17.63
N ASN A 4 -29.43 -9.88 18.70
CA ASN A 4 -28.33 -10.86 18.64
C ASN A 4 -28.80 -12.29 18.31
N TYR A 5 -30.11 -12.55 18.25
CA TYR A 5 -30.65 -13.85 17.84
C TYR A 5 -30.86 -13.95 16.32
N LEU A 6 -31.11 -12.81 15.65
CA LEU A 6 -31.28 -12.77 14.20
C LEU A 6 -29.93 -12.73 13.46
N LEU A 7 -28.94 -12.05 14.04
CA LEU A 7 -27.57 -12.05 13.50
C LEU A 7 -26.86 -13.40 13.67
N PHE A 8 -27.20 -14.18 14.71
CA PHE A 8 -26.65 -15.52 14.93
C PHE A 8 -27.28 -16.58 13.99
N LEU A 9 -28.54 -16.41 13.57
CA LEU A 9 -29.19 -17.31 12.59
C LEU A 9 -28.74 -17.04 11.14
N VAL A 10 -28.45 -15.79 10.78
CA VAL A 10 -28.01 -15.41 9.42
C VAL A 10 -26.51 -15.68 9.22
N PHE A 11 -25.69 -15.59 10.27
CA PHE A 11 -24.27 -15.99 10.19
C PHE A 11 -24.07 -17.50 10.11
N ILE A 12 -24.98 -18.31 10.67
CA ILE A 12 -24.91 -19.78 10.57
C ILE A 12 -25.32 -20.23 9.16
N THR A 13 -26.33 -19.62 8.54
CA THR A 13 -26.77 -20.01 7.19
C THR A 13 -25.78 -19.67 6.07
N LEU A 14 -24.94 -18.64 6.23
CA LEU A 14 -23.89 -18.29 5.27
C LEU A 14 -22.52 -18.96 5.52
N LEU A 15 -22.27 -19.51 6.72
CA LEU A 15 -21.04 -20.29 6.98
C LEU A 15 -21.14 -21.74 6.50
N PHE A 16 -22.35 -22.29 6.34
CA PHE A 16 -22.55 -23.66 5.84
C PHE A 16 -22.48 -23.80 4.31
N SER A 17 -22.50 -22.69 3.55
CA SER A 17 -22.42 -22.71 2.09
C SER A 17 -20.99 -22.75 1.53
N PHE A 18 -19.96 -22.57 2.37
CA PHE A 18 -18.55 -22.56 1.95
C PHE A 18 -17.71 -23.75 2.46
N PHE A 19 -18.35 -24.76 3.06
CA PHE A 19 -17.76 -26.07 3.36
C PHE A 19 -18.53 -27.21 2.69
N ARG A 20 -18.84 -27.10 1.38
CA ARG A 20 -19.00 -28.32 0.57
C ARG A 20 -17.64 -28.69 -0.03
N LEU A 21 -16.71 -29.08 0.83
CA LEU A 21 -15.61 -29.94 0.40
C LEU A 21 -16.27 -31.20 -0.18
N ASN A 22 -15.94 -31.54 -1.42
CA ASN A 22 -16.41 -32.72 -2.15
C ASN A 22 -16.55 -33.95 -1.22
N ALA A 23 -17.77 -34.24 -0.76
CA ALA A 23 -18.04 -35.45 0.03
C ALA A 23 -17.62 -36.66 -0.82
N GLN A 24 -16.77 -37.55 -0.27
CA GLN A 24 -16.25 -38.70 -1.01
C GLN A 24 -17.29 -39.81 -1.17
N ILE A 25 -18.32 -39.84 -0.33
CA ILE A 25 -19.49 -40.74 -0.44
C ILE A 25 -20.77 -39.91 -0.53
N VAL A 26 -21.75 -40.40 -1.30
CA VAL A 26 -23.04 -39.75 -1.53
C VAL A 26 -24.19 -40.75 -1.47
N ILE A 27 -25.41 -40.28 -1.21
CA ILE A 27 -26.65 -41.02 -1.43
C ILE A 27 -27.00 -40.87 -2.91
N SER A 28 -26.90 -41.96 -3.68
CA SER A 28 -27.06 -41.94 -5.13
C SER A 28 -28.50 -42.23 -5.58
N GLU A 29 -29.24 -43.06 -4.84
CA GLU A 29 -30.60 -43.45 -5.21
C GLU A 29 -31.46 -43.79 -3.99
N ILE A 30 -32.78 -43.55 -4.12
CA ILE A 30 -33.80 -43.85 -3.12
C ILE A 30 -35.01 -44.44 -3.86
N MET A 31 -35.37 -45.68 -3.56
CA MET A 31 -36.61 -46.30 -4.05
C MET A 31 -37.64 -46.31 -2.93
N TYR A 32 -38.78 -45.67 -3.16
CA TYR A 32 -39.93 -45.66 -2.26
C TYR A 32 -41.23 -45.93 -3.05
N ASN A 33 -42.22 -46.57 -2.43
CA ASN A 33 -43.49 -46.91 -3.09
C ASN A 33 -44.60 -45.88 -2.75
N PRO A 34 -45.55 -45.57 -3.64
CA PRO A 34 -46.74 -44.79 -3.28
C PRO A 34 -47.76 -45.61 -2.43
N PRO A 35 -48.68 -44.94 -1.69
CA PRO A 35 -49.49 -45.53 -0.60
C PRO A 35 -50.55 -46.56 -1.02
N GLU A 36 -50.65 -46.91 -2.30
CA GLU A 36 -51.76 -47.67 -2.87
C GLU A 36 -51.56 -49.20 -2.77
N SER A 37 -50.35 -49.68 -2.46
CA SER A 37 -50.06 -51.13 -2.36
C SER A 37 -50.08 -51.70 -0.93
N GLY A 38 -50.12 -50.85 0.11
CA GLY A 38 -50.24 -51.28 1.51
C GLY A 38 -49.12 -52.18 2.04
N THR A 39 -48.02 -52.37 1.31
CA THR A 39 -46.84 -53.11 1.79
C THR A 39 -45.54 -52.46 1.29
N ASP A 40 -45.01 -51.55 2.11
CA ASP A 40 -43.73 -50.84 1.99
C ASP A 40 -42.56 -51.83 2.12
N SER A 41 -42.34 -52.66 1.10
CA SER A 41 -41.44 -53.81 1.23
C SER A 41 -40.45 -54.00 0.09
N LEU A 42 -40.42 -53.06 -0.85
CA LEU A 42 -39.44 -52.95 -1.94
C LEU A 42 -38.78 -51.57 -1.92
N GLU A 43 -38.36 -51.14 -0.73
CA GLU A 43 -37.70 -49.84 -0.54
C GLU A 43 -36.19 -50.03 -0.38
N TYR A 44 -35.38 -49.09 -0.89
CA TYR A 44 -33.94 -49.07 -0.67
C TYR A 44 -33.33 -47.67 -0.72
N VAL A 45 -32.13 -47.55 -0.15
CA VAL A 45 -31.22 -46.40 -0.26
C VAL A 45 -29.88 -46.90 -0.78
N GLU A 46 -29.34 -46.26 -1.81
CA GLU A 46 -28.02 -46.57 -2.36
C GLU A 46 -26.98 -45.51 -1.95
N LEU A 47 -25.81 -45.98 -1.52
CA LEU A 47 -24.63 -45.16 -1.27
C LEU A 47 -23.54 -45.43 -2.30
N TYR A 48 -22.84 -44.38 -2.72
CA TYR A 48 -21.77 -44.45 -3.71
C TYR A 48 -20.49 -43.75 -3.25
N ASN A 49 -19.34 -44.45 -3.29
CA ASN A 49 -18.04 -43.81 -3.08
C ASN A 49 -17.52 -43.19 -4.39
N ARG A 50 -17.82 -41.90 -4.59
CA ARG A 50 -17.29 -41.09 -5.70
C ARG A 50 -15.87 -40.55 -5.48
N GLY A 51 -15.28 -40.82 -4.32
CA GLY A 51 -13.92 -40.44 -3.97
C GLY A 51 -12.87 -41.28 -4.69
N ASN A 52 -11.59 -40.96 -4.46
CA ASN A 52 -10.45 -41.70 -5.01
C ASN A 52 -9.70 -42.53 -3.96
N VAL A 53 -10.28 -42.69 -2.76
CA VAL A 53 -9.76 -43.52 -1.67
C VAL A 53 -10.83 -44.47 -1.15
N THR A 54 -10.42 -45.63 -0.67
CA THR A 54 -11.32 -46.59 0.00
C THR A 54 -11.81 -46.00 1.32
N LEU A 55 -13.13 -46.00 1.52
CA LEU A 55 -13.79 -45.51 2.72
C LEU A 55 -14.20 -46.68 3.59
N ASN A 56 -13.96 -46.58 4.90
CA ASN A 56 -14.50 -47.53 5.85
C ASN A 56 -15.77 -46.94 6.47
N LEU A 57 -16.90 -47.63 6.30
CA LEU A 57 -18.21 -47.15 6.74
C LEU A 57 -18.55 -47.50 8.18
N GLN A 58 -17.70 -48.23 8.93
CA GLN A 58 -18.00 -48.78 10.25
C GLN A 58 -18.56 -47.79 11.29
N ASP A 59 -18.26 -46.51 11.13
CA ASP A 59 -18.69 -45.45 12.04
C ASP A 59 -19.63 -44.43 11.35
N TYR A 60 -20.10 -44.70 10.13
CA TYR A 60 -21.10 -43.90 9.45
C TYR A 60 -22.49 -44.25 9.99
N THR A 61 -23.38 -43.26 10.03
CA THR A 61 -24.75 -43.47 10.52
C THR A 61 -25.75 -42.62 9.75
N PHE A 62 -26.98 -43.10 9.63
CA PHE A 62 -28.10 -42.27 9.22
C PHE A 62 -28.71 -41.58 10.43
N SER A 63 -28.98 -40.29 10.33
CA SER A 63 -29.56 -39.49 11.40
C SER A 63 -31.04 -39.13 11.17
N GLN A 64 -31.53 -39.31 9.93
CA GLN A 64 -32.92 -39.09 9.52
C GLN A 64 -33.35 -40.11 8.43
N GLY A 65 -34.64 -40.45 8.38
CA GLY A 65 -35.24 -41.40 7.42
C GLY A 65 -35.16 -42.87 7.86
N VAL A 66 -34.01 -43.50 7.64
CA VAL A 66 -33.75 -44.91 7.97
C VAL A 66 -32.72 -45.05 9.08
N THR A 67 -32.74 -46.15 9.83
CA THR A 67 -31.75 -46.43 10.88
C THR A 67 -30.95 -47.66 10.52
N TYR A 68 -29.65 -47.48 10.26
CA TYR A 68 -28.70 -48.56 10.02
C TYR A 68 -27.33 -48.18 10.55
N THR A 69 -26.64 -49.15 11.15
CA THR A 69 -25.25 -49.00 11.61
C THR A 69 -24.40 -49.92 10.77
N PHE A 70 -23.49 -49.33 10.02
CA PHE A 70 -22.59 -50.08 9.15
C PHE A 70 -21.60 -50.90 9.99
N GLY A 71 -21.34 -52.15 9.57
CA GLY A 71 -20.23 -52.94 10.10
C GLY A 71 -18.89 -52.49 9.51
N ASN A 72 -17.84 -53.32 9.61
CA ASN A 72 -16.55 -53.07 8.97
C ASN A 72 -16.63 -53.23 7.43
N VAL A 73 -17.33 -52.29 6.78
CA VAL A 73 -17.56 -52.24 5.33
C VAL A 73 -16.53 -51.29 4.74
N ASN A 74 -15.60 -51.82 3.94
CA ASN A 74 -14.70 -51.01 3.13
C ASN A 74 -15.32 -50.84 1.75
N LEU A 75 -15.64 -49.61 1.38
CA LEU A 75 -16.17 -49.22 0.08
C LEU A 75 -15.04 -48.58 -0.73
N ASN A 76 -14.51 -49.28 -1.73
CA ASN A 76 -13.45 -48.76 -2.59
C ASN A 76 -13.97 -47.62 -3.50
N PRO A 77 -13.07 -46.81 -4.10
CA PRO A 77 -13.45 -45.84 -5.12
C PRO A 77 -14.27 -46.49 -6.23
N GLY A 78 -15.46 -45.95 -6.48
CA GLY A 78 -16.38 -46.47 -7.50
C GLY A 78 -17.29 -47.62 -7.04
N GLU A 79 -17.21 -48.08 -5.78
CA GLU A 79 -18.11 -49.10 -5.25
C GLU A 79 -19.40 -48.50 -4.66
N TYR A 80 -20.44 -49.33 -4.62
CA TYR A 80 -21.78 -49.00 -4.13
C TYR A 80 -22.18 -49.88 -2.95
N PHE A 81 -23.07 -49.37 -2.10
CA PHE A 81 -23.70 -50.11 -1.02
C PHE A 81 -25.20 -49.86 -1.02
N VAL A 82 -25.99 -50.92 -1.20
CA VAL A 82 -27.46 -50.84 -1.20
C VAL A 82 -27.99 -51.30 0.15
N LEU A 83 -28.81 -50.45 0.77
CA LEU A 83 -29.48 -50.71 2.04
C LEU A 83 -30.98 -50.82 1.82
N ALA A 84 -31.56 -51.99 2.07
CA ALA A 84 -32.97 -52.27 1.78
C ALA A 84 -33.87 -52.24 3.02
N GLY A 85 -35.16 -51.95 2.84
CA GLY A 85 -36.19 -52.13 3.86
C GLY A 85 -36.59 -53.57 4.08
N SER A 86 -36.56 -54.38 3.01
CA SER A 86 -36.63 -55.84 3.08
C SER A 86 -35.67 -56.47 2.08
N SER A 87 -34.45 -56.77 2.53
CA SER A 87 -33.37 -57.33 1.69
C SER A 87 -33.80 -58.59 0.95
N SER A 88 -34.50 -59.51 1.63
CA SER A 88 -34.99 -60.74 1.01
C SER A 88 -36.03 -60.52 -0.09
N LYS A 89 -36.85 -59.47 -0.03
CA LYS A 89 -37.83 -59.16 -1.09
C LYS A 89 -37.16 -58.44 -2.25
N ILE A 90 -36.29 -57.47 -1.95
CA ILE A 90 -35.44 -56.81 -2.93
C ILE A 90 -34.61 -57.83 -3.71
N ASP A 91 -34.00 -58.81 -3.04
CA ASP A 91 -33.23 -59.87 -3.70
C ASP A 91 -34.09 -60.83 -4.53
N ASN A 92 -35.30 -61.18 -4.06
CA ASN A 92 -36.20 -62.04 -4.82
C ASN A 92 -36.77 -61.36 -6.07
N VAL A 93 -36.92 -60.03 -6.04
CA VAL A 93 -37.48 -59.25 -7.16
C VAL A 93 -36.39 -58.79 -8.12
N PHE A 94 -35.26 -58.28 -7.61
CA PHE A 94 -34.22 -57.62 -8.40
C PHE A 94 -32.89 -58.38 -8.46
N GLY A 95 -32.69 -59.42 -7.64
CA GLY A 95 -31.49 -60.26 -7.70
C GLY A 95 -30.17 -59.56 -7.31
N ILE A 96 -30.23 -58.45 -6.58
CA ILE A 96 -29.08 -57.55 -6.33
C ILE A 96 -28.16 -57.96 -5.15
N GLY A 97 -28.52 -59.00 -4.37
CA GLY A 97 -27.62 -59.62 -3.39
C GLY A 97 -27.44 -58.86 -2.06
N THR A 98 -28.48 -58.17 -1.60
CA THR A 98 -28.58 -57.36 -0.38
C THR A 98 -28.95 -58.13 0.89
N ALA A 99 -29.00 -59.48 0.86
CA ALA A 99 -29.55 -60.33 1.92
C ALA A 99 -29.23 -59.94 3.39
N ASP A 100 -28.04 -59.39 3.67
CA ASP A 100 -27.59 -58.98 5.01
C ASP A 100 -27.67 -57.45 5.26
N ASP A 101 -28.00 -56.67 4.24
CA ASP A 101 -27.92 -55.21 4.18
C ASP A 101 -29.33 -54.60 4.30
N GLN A 102 -30.01 -54.92 5.40
CA GLN A 102 -31.36 -54.45 5.72
C GLN A 102 -31.34 -53.40 6.85
N TRP A 103 -32.05 -52.28 6.71
CA TRP A 103 -32.13 -51.30 7.78
C TRP A 103 -32.86 -51.84 9.01
N THR A 104 -32.45 -51.39 10.19
CA THR A 104 -32.89 -51.93 11.49
C THR A 104 -34.22 -51.35 11.97
N SER A 105 -34.53 -50.11 11.59
CA SER A 105 -35.81 -49.43 11.85
C SER A 105 -35.91 -48.17 10.98
N GLY A 106 -37.06 -47.48 11.00
CA GLY A 106 -37.40 -46.45 10.02
C GLY A 106 -38.14 -47.02 8.81
N ALA A 107 -38.70 -46.14 7.99
CA ALA A 107 -39.41 -46.46 6.75
C ALA A 107 -39.34 -45.23 5.86
N LEU A 108 -39.37 -45.44 4.54
CA LEU A 108 -39.45 -44.34 3.60
C LEU A 108 -40.90 -43.85 3.51
N THR A 109 -41.17 -42.61 3.90
CA THR A 109 -42.54 -42.09 3.94
C THR A 109 -43.04 -41.66 2.56
N ASN A 110 -44.32 -41.93 2.30
CA ASN A 110 -45.01 -41.61 1.05
C ASN A 110 -45.35 -40.12 0.86
N GLY A 111 -45.03 -39.30 1.87
CA GLY A 111 -45.15 -37.84 1.84
C GLY A 111 -43.84 -37.12 1.53
N GLY A 112 -42.77 -37.86 1.24
CA GLY A 112 -41.43 -37.32 1.13
C GLY A 112 -40.79 -37.06 2.49
N GLU A 113 -39.50 -37.35 2.61
CA GLU A 113 -38.73 -37.03 3.81
C GLU A 113 -37.26 -36.75 3.50
N THR A 114 -36.50 -36.45 4.55
CA THR A 114 -35.06 -36.18 4.45
C THR A 114 -34.26 -37.35 4.98
N ILE A 115 -33.33 -37.85 4.17
CA ILE A 115 -32.34 -38.85 4.55
C ILE A 115 -31.01 -38.13 4.73
N GLU A 116 -30.40 -38.27 5.91
CA GLU A 116 -29.14 -37.60 6.27
C GLU A 116 -28.09 -38.62 6.72
N LEU A 117 -26.98 -38.71 5.98
CA LEU A 117 -25.82 -39.55 6.27
C LEU A 117 -24.75 -38.74 7.01
N LEU A 118 -24.27 -39.27 8.12
CA LEU A 118 -23.20 -38.70 8.94
C LEU A 118 -21.93 -39.57 8.94
N ASP A 119 -20.77 -38.93 9.06
CA ASP A 119 -19.49 -39.60 9.26
C ASP A 119 -19.24 -39.99 10.73
N ASN A 120 -18.06 -40.54 10.99
CA ASN A 120 -17.60 -40.98 12.31
C ASN A 120 -17.37 -39.86 13.34
N LEU A 121 -17.44 -38.60 12.90
CA LEU A 121 -17.35 -37.41 13.74
C LEU A 121 -18.71 -36.70 13.86
N ALA A 122 -19.78 -37.34 13.39
CA ALA A 122 -21.15 -36.81 13.32
C ALA A 122 -21.29 -35.57 12.42
N ASN A 123 -20.39 -35.39 11.45
CA ASN A 123 -20.57 -34.36 10.41
C ASN A 123 -21.49 -34.89 9.33
N GLN A 124 -22.34 -34.02 8.78
CA GLN A 124 -23.17 -34.32 7.62
C GLN A 124 -22.28 -34.57 6.40
N VAL A 125 -22.36 -35.79 5.86
CA VAL A 125 -21.65 -36.24 4.66
C VAL A 125 -22.52 -36.01 3.44
N ASP A 126 -23.79 -36.41 3.53
CA ASP A 126 -24.76 -36.14 2.50
C ASP A 126 -26.18 -36.05 3.08
N ILE A 127 -27.04 -35.29 2.40
CA ILE A 127 -28.43 -35.12 2.80
C ILE A 127 -29.31 -35.02 1.54
N VAL A 128 -30.31 -35.87 1.47
CA VAL A 128 -31.25 -35.92 0.33
C VAL A 128 -32.66 -35.81 0.87
N THR A 129 -33.38 -34.78 0.43
CA THR A 129 -34.83 -34.67 0.63
C THR A 129 -35.51 -35.15 -0.64
N TYR A 130 -36.39 -36.16 -0.54
CA TYR A 130 -37.22 -36.62 -1.66
C TYR A 130 -38.69 -36.25 -1.42
N ASP A 131 -39.45 -36.02 -2.49
CA ASP A 131 -40.87 -35.62 -2.48
C ASP A 131 -41.69 -36.54 -3.42
N ASN A 132 -43.00 -36.61 -3.22
CA ASN A 132 -43.97 -37.35 -4.03
C ASN A 132 -44.48 -36.60 -5.27
N LEU A 133 -44.01 -35.37 -5.49
CA LEU A 133 -44.31 -34.57 -6.67
C LEU A 133 -43.23 -34.78 -7.74
N ALA A 134 -43.62 -35.39 -8.86
CA ALA A 134 -42.75 -35.61 -10.01
C ALA A 134 -42.27 -34.30 -10.68
N PRO A 135 -41.10 -34.30 -11.35
CA PRO A 135 -40.14 -35.40 -11.46
C PRO A 135 -38.92 -35.23 -10.53
N TRP A 136 -38.17 -36.33 -10.35
CA TRP A 136 -36.89 -36.38 -9.65
C TRP A 136 -35.99 -35.17 -9.94
N PRO A 137 -35.21 -34.66 -8.96
CA PRO A 137 -34.15 -33.70 -9.26
C PRO A 137 -33.16 -34.33 -10.23
N LEU A 138 -33.00 -33.71 -11.41
CA LEU A 138 -32.19 -34.14 -12.55
C LEU A 138 -30.67 -34.29 -12.29
N ASN A 139 -30.22 -34.09 -11.05
CA ASN A 139 -28.81 -34.11 -10.69
C ASN A 139 -28.54 -35.11 -9.55
N ALA A 140 -28.67 -36.40 -9.82
CA ALA A 140 -27.85 -37.41 -9.18
C ALA A 140 -26.52 -37.47 -9.97
N ALA A 141 -25.42 -37.05 -9.35
CA ALA A 141 -24.14 -36.91 -10.02
C ALA A 141 -23.49 -38.27 -10.37
N GLY A 142 -23.88 -38.83 -11.52
CA GLY A 142 -23.04 -39.55 -12.49
C GLY A 142 -22.37 -40.88 -12.08
N LEU A 143 -22.83 -41.93 -12.80
CA LEU A 143 -22.10 -43.11 -13.31
C LEU A 143 -22.11 -44.47 -12.53
N GLY A 144 -23.32 -45.01 -12.20
CA GLY A 144 -23.63 -46.43 -11.79
C GLY A 144 -25.02 -46.98 -12.27
N SER A 145 -25.31 -48.30 -12.31
CA SER A 145 -26.45 -48.97 -13.05
C SER A 145 -27.59 -48.89 -12.10
N SER A 146 -28.58 -48.23 -12.64
CA SER A 146 -29.94 -48.29 -12.21
C SER A 146 -30.68 -49.44 -12.87
N ILE A 147 -31.76 -49.85 -12.20
CA ILE A 147 -32.95 -50.37 -12.88
C ILE A 147 -33.51 -49.24 -13.74
N LYS A 148 -33.89 -49.54 -14.99
CA LYS A 148 -34.47 -48.52 -15.88
C LYS A 148 -35.95 -48.80 -16.12
N LEU A 149 -36.76 -47.76 -15.98
CA LEU A 149 -38.11 -47.73 -16.53
C LEU A 149 -37.96 -47.56 -18.05
N CYS A 150 -38.61 -48.42 -18.83
CA CYS A 150 -38.52 -48.41 -20.29
C CYS A 150 -38.99 -47.07 -20.89
N ASP A 151 -39.90 -46.38 -20.20
CA ASP A 151 -40.34 -45.01 -20.50
C ASP A 151 -40.74 -44.27 -19.21
N VAL A 152 -40.22 -43.06 -18.98
CA VAL A 152 -40.44 -42.24 -17.77
C VAL A 152 -41.90 -41.78 -17.56
N ILE A 153 -42.73 -41.87 -18.59
CA ILE A 153 -44.18 -41.60 -18.53
C ILE A 153 -45.04 -42.88 -18.51
N SER A 154 -44.43 -44.06 -18.60
CA SER A 154 -45.15 -45.32 -18.42
C SER A 154 -45.58 -45.54 -16.96
N ASP A 155 -46.62 -46.35 -16.75
CA ASP A 155 -47.09 -46.70 -15.41
C ASP A 155 -45.95 -47.40 -14.63
N ASN A 156 -45.34 -46.65 -13.74
CA ASN A 156 -44.19 -47.08 -12.95
C ASN A 156 -44.56 -48.08 -11.85
N SER A 157 -45.86 -48.39 -11.69
CA SER A 157 -46.36 -49.42 -10.80
C SER A 157 -46.44 -50.81 -11.45
N ASP A 158 -46.32 -50.90 -12.80
CA ASP A 158 -46.27 -52.17 -13.52
C ASP A 158 -44.82 -52.68 -13.63
N PRO A 159 -44.46 -53.80 -12.98
CA PRO A 159 -43.10 -54.34 -12.99
C PRO A 159 -42.63 -54.82 -14.38
N THR A 160 -43.51 -54.93 -15.38
CA THR A 160 -43.12 -55.23 -16.77
C THR A 160 -42.54 -54.02 -17.51
N ASN A 161 -42.76 -52.81 -16.99
CA ASN A 161 -42.19 -51.57 -17.53
C ASN A 161 -40.76 -51.32 -17.04
N TRP A 162 -40.25 -52.17 -16.16
CA TRP A 162 -38.92 -52.07 -15.58
C TRP A 162 -38.03 -53.19 -16.12
N MET A 163 -36.77 -52.88 -16.42
CA MET A 163 -35.80 -53.91 -16.81
C MET A 163 -34.42 -53.67 -16.21
N ASP A 164 -33.69 -54.77 -16.05
CA ASP A 164 -32.27 -54.75 -15.73
C ASP A 164 -31.51 -53.94 -16.80
N SER A 165 -30.64 -53.01 -16.37
CA SER A 165 -29.65 -52.45 -17.28
C SER A 165 -28.66 -53.55 -17.68
N THR A 166 -28.75 -54.05 -18.90
CA THR A 166 -27.89 -55.16 -19.40
C THR A 166 -26.48 -54.72 -19.81
N GLU A 167 -26.09 -53.47 -19.55
CA GLU A 167 -24.78 -52.92 -19.90
C GLU A 167 -23.79 -53.01 -18.73
N GLY A 168 -23.01 -54.09 -18.67
CA GLY A 168 -21.80 -54.21 -17.83
C GLY A 168 -21.81 -55.38 -16.85
N THR A 169 -20.77 -56.20 -16.90
CA THR A 169 -20.52 -57.35 -16.01
C THR A 169 -20.48 -56.93 -14.53
N GLY A 170 -21.19 -57.64 -13.66
CA GLY A 170 -21.23 -57.32 -12.24
C GLY A 170 -19.86 -57.43 -11.56
N VAL A 171 -19.61 -56.55 -10.59
CA VAL A 171 -18.38 -56.55 -9.77
C VAL A 171 -18.65 -57.33 -8.49
N PHE A 172 -17.68 -58.16 -8.09
CA PHE A 172 -17.78 -58.96 -6.88
C PHE A 172 -17.14 -58.28 -5.68
N VAL A 173 -17.92 -57.96 -4.65
CA VAL A 173 -17.42 -57.45 -3.36
C VAL A 173 -17.77 -58.48 -2.28
N ASN A 174 -16.78 -58.94 -1.52
CA ASN A 174 -16.91 -60.04 -0.54
C ASN A 174 -17.57 -61.33 -1.09
N GLY A 175 -17.41 -61.60 -2.39
CA GLY A 175 -17.97 -62.78 -3.06
C GLY A 175 -19.41 -62.62 -3.57
N ARG A 176 -20.00 -61.42 -3.50
CA ARG A 176 -21.34 -61.09 -4.04
C ARG A 176 -21.24 -60.20 -5.27
N GLU A 177 -21.96 -60.55 -6.35
CA GLU A 177 -22.03 -59.80 -7.61
C GLU A 177 -23.00 -58.62 -7.48
N ILE A 178 -22.56 -57.40 -7.81
CA ILE A 178 -23.40 -56.18 -7.81
C ILE A 178 -23.44 -55.58 -9.23
N LYS A 179 -24.63 -55.25 -9.74
CA LYS A 179 -24.87 -54.82 -11.14
C LYS A 179 -25.32 -53.36 -11.21
N GLY A 180 -24.54 -52.54 -11.92
CA GLY A 180 -24.28 -51.14 -11.55
C GLY A 180 -23.48 -50.18 -12.51
N SER A 181 -23.70 -50.03 -13.85
CA SER A 181 -23.54 -48.76 -14.67
C SER A 181 -24.73 -48.25 -15.60
N PRO A 182 -24.95 -46.94 -15.88
CA PRO A 182 -25.86 -46.42 -16.90
C PRO A 182 -25.07 -46.07 -18.18
N GLY A 183 -25.26 -46.84 -19.24
CA GLY A 183 -24.70 -46.56 -20.55
C GLY A 183 -25.69 -45.91 -21.53
N THR A 184 -25.18 -45.56 -22.71
CA THR A 184 -25.90 -44.84 -23.78
C THR A 184 -27.09 -45.64 -24.31
N ALA A 185 -28.22 -44.96 -24.56
CA ALA A 185 -29.49 -45.54 -24.97
C ALA A 185 -29.40 -46.65 -26.04
N GLY A 186 -29.67 -47.90 -25.63
CA GLY A 186 -30.14 -48.98 -26.49
C GLY A 186 -31.66 -48.90 -26.65
N ILE A 187 -32.11 -48.86 -27.91
CA ILE A 187 -33.48 -48.62 -28.38
C ILE A 187 -34.46 -49.66 -27.82
N CYS A 188 -35.53 -49.20 -27.15
CA CYS A 188 -36.74 -50.00 -26.96
C CYS A 188 -37.23 -50.47 -28.34
N THR A 189 -37.52 -51.75 -28.54
CA THR A 189 -38.08 -52.21 -29.82
C THR A 189 -39.50 -51.67 -29.94
N PHE A 190 -39.62 -50.53 -30.61
CA PHE A 190 -40.87 -49.88 -30.97
C PHE A 190 -41.74 -50.86 -31.78
N ILE A 191 -42.89 -51.26 -31.23
CA ILE A 191 -43.88 -52.08 -31.94
C ILE A 191 -44.77 -51.11 -32.74
N PRO A 192 -44.80 -51.22 -34.07
CA PRO A 192 -45.74 -50.44 -34.89
C PRO A 192 -47.17 -50.59 -34.37
N ALA A 193 -47.88 -49.47 -34.29
CA ALA A 193 -49.29 -49.42 -33.95
C ALA A 193 -50.15 -50.23 -34.95
N THR A 194 -51.40 -50.49 -34.56
CA THR A 194 -52.38 -51.11 -35.44
C THR A 194 -53.05 -50.04 -36.30
N HIS A 195 -53.73 -50.44 -37.37
CA HIS A 195 -54.45 -49.53 -38.25
C HIS A 195 -55.66 -50.22 -38.86
N LEU A 196 -56.49 -49.47 -39.58
CA LEU A 196 -57.68 -50.01 -40.24
C LEU A 196 -57.58 -49.92 -41.76
N ASN A 197 -57.86 -51.04 -42.42
CA ASN A 197 -57.93 -51.16 -43.87
C ASN A 197 -59.35 -50.90 -44.38
N PHE A 198 -59.46 -50.19 -45.51
CA PHE A 198 -60.70 -49.86 -46.21
C PHE A 198 -60.69 -50.55 -47.57
N ASP A 199 -61.75 -51.30 -47.88
CA ASP A 199 -61.80 -52.20 -49.03
C ASP A 199 -62.07 -51.52 -50.38
N GLY A 200 -62.40 -50.23 -50.40
CA GLY A 200 -62.74 -49.49 -51.62
C GLY A 200 -64.15 -49.71 -52.14
N VAL A 201 -65.02 -50.39 -51.38
CA VAL A 201 -66.38 -50.73 -51.80
C VAL A 201 -67.41 -49.98 -50.97
N ASN A 202 -67.37 -50.12 -49.64
CA ASN A 202 -68.38 -49.53 -48.75
C ASN A 202 -67.95 -49.42 -47.28
N ASP A 203 -66.67 -49.65 -46.96
CA ASP A 203 -66.12 -49.45 -45.63
C ASP A 203 -66.06 -47.95 -45.29
N TYR A 204 -66.70 -47.54 -44.18
CA TYR A 204 -66.58 -46.17 -43.67
C TYR A 204 -66.84 -46.06 -42.18
N ILE A 205 -66.25 -45.03 -41.57
CA ILE A 205 -66.52 -44.64 -40.19
C ILE A 205 -67.34 -43.37 -40.20
N GLN A 206 -68.42 -43.34 -39.42
CA GLN A 206 -69.27 -42.16 -39.28
C GLN A 206 -69.19 -41.60 -37.86
N LEU A 207 -68.76 -40.35 -37.72
CA LEU A 207 -68.73 -39.63 -36.46
C LEU A 207 -70.12 -39.05 -36.13
N PRO A 208 -70.44 -38.82 -34.84
CA PRO A 208 -71.70 -38.16 -34.46
C PRO A 208 -71.76 -36.72 -35.00
N ASN A 209 -72.97 -36.23 -35.28
CA ASN A 209 -73.16 -34.87 -35.77
C ASN A 209 -73.09 -33.85 -34.64
N GLU A 210 -71.87 -33.48 -34.24
CA GLU A 210 -71.65 -32.55 -33.15
C GLU A 210 -71.11 -31.20 -33.63
N SER A 211 -71.56 -30.13 -32.97
CA SER A 211 -71.18 -28.74 -33.32
C SER A 211 -69.69 -28.45 -33.20
N VAL A 212 -68.93 -29.30 -32.50
CA VAL A 212 -67.46 -29.19 -32.39
C VAL A 212 -66.76 -29.38 -33.74
N PHE A 213 -67.41 -30.03 -34.72
CA PHE A 213 -66.92 -30.19 -36.09
C PHE A 213 -67.33 -29.04 -37.03
N ASP A 214 -68.15 -28.09 -36.55
CA ASP A 214 -68.68 -26.97 -37.34
C ASP A 214 -67.70 -25.77 -37.31
N PHE A 215 -66.53 -25.95 -37.92
CA PHE A 215 -65.48 -24.93 -37.96
C PHE A 215 -65.91 -23.67 -38.71
N THR A 216 -65.55 -22.50 -38.18
CA THR A 216 -65.91 -21.21 -38.78
C THR A 216 -64.72 -20.53 -39.46
N ASN A 217 -63.60 -20.41 -38.76
CA ASN A 217 -62.44 -19.66 -39.24
C ASN A 217 -61.16 -20.49 -39.28
N GLN A 218 -61.01 -21.52 -38.44
CA GLN A 218 -59.75 -22.27 -38.37
C GLN A 218 -60.01 -23.76 -38.20
N MET A 219 -59.15 -24.58 -38.81
CA MET A 219 -59.15 -26.03 -38.62
C MET A 219 -57.84 -26.67 -39.05
N THR A 220 -57.58 -27.86 -38.52
CA THR A 220 -56.64 -28.83 -39.09
C THR A 220 -57.28 -30.21 -39.10
N VAL A 221 -57.15 -30.93 -40.20
CA VAL A 221 -57.42 -32.37 -40.28
C VAL A 221 -56.15 -33.05 -40.74
N GLU A 222 -55.68 -34.02 -39.99
CA GLU A 222 -54.46 -34.75 -40.32
C GLU A 222 -54.59 -36.24 -39.98
N PHE A 223 -53.88 -37.08 -40.72
CA PHE A 223 -53.94 -38.54 -40.61
C PHE A 223 -52.78 -39.18 -41.37
N TRP A 224 -52.49 -40.43 -41.04
CA TRP A 224 -51.66 -41.30 -41.86
C TRP A 224 -52.53 -42.08 -42.84
N MET A 225 -52.07 -42.19 -44.08
CA MET A 225 -52.70 -43.05 -45.07
C MET A 225 -51.67 -43.85 -45.87
N ASN A 226 -52.10 -45.01 -46.36
CA ASN A 226 -51.33 -45.85 -47.26
C ASN A 226 -52.23 -46.51 -48.30
N SER A 227 -51.94 -46.30 -49.57
CA SER A 227 -52.65 -46.96 -50.67
C SER A 227 -51.70 -47.22 -51.84
N ASN A 228 -51.92 -48.32 -52.54
CA ASN A 228 -51.25 -48.63 -53.82
C ASN A 228 -52.26 -48.72 -54.97
N VAL A 229 -53.50 -48.26 -54.75
CA VAL A 229 -54.59 -48.27 -55.72
C VAL A 229 -54.77 -46.86 -56.26
N LEU A 230 -54.80 -46.72 -57.59
CA LEU A 230 -55.13 -45.43 -58.21
C LEU A 230 -56.60 -45.09 -57.90
N PRO A 231 -56.86 -43.98 -57.22
CA PRO A 231 -58.20 -43.62 -56.80
C PRO A 231 -58.99 -43.02 -57.97
N GLN A 232 -60.31 -42.98 -57.82
CA GLN A 232 -61.18 -42.16 -58.65
C GLN A 232 -61.11 -40.69 -58.20
N GLN A 233 -61.62 -39.82 -59.07
CA GLN A 233 -61.78 -38.42 -58.72
C GLN A 233 -62.73 -38.28 -57.53
N TRP A 234 -62.22 -37.71 -56.44
CA TRP A 234 -62.90 -37.43 -55.16
C TRP A 234 -63.14 -38.63 -54.24
N ASP A 235 -62.32 -39.67 -54.32
CA ASP A 235 -62.36 -40.72 -53.30
C ASP A 235 -62.07 -40.13 -51.91
N ALA A 236 -62.89 -40.51 -50.94
CA ALA A 236 -63.04 -39.79 -49.68
C ALA A 236 -62.06 -40.28 -48.60
N LEU A 237 -61.25 -39.37 -48.05
CA LEU A 237 -60.40 -39.69 -46.89
C LEU A 237 -61.10 -39.28 -45.60
N VAL A 238 -61.26 -37.97 -45.37
CA VAL A 238 -62.01 -37.41 -44.23
C VAL A 238 -62.89 -36.26 -44.73
N VAL A 239 -64.20 -36.39 -44.55
CA VAL A 239 -65.19 -35.56 -45.24
C VAL A 239 -66.31 -35.13 -44.30
N LYS A 240 -66.65 -33.83 -44.25
CA LYS A 240 -67.87 -33.32 -43.60
C LYS A 240 -68.95 -32.90 -44.62
N GLY A 241 -68.90 -33.48 -45.81
CA GLY A 241 -69.80 -33.18 -46.93
C GLY A 241 -69.28 -32.09 -47.87
N ASP A 242 -69.85 -32.05 -49.08
CA ASP A 242 -69.32 -31.23 -50.19
C ASP A 242 -69.56 -29.73 -50.06
N ASP A 243 -70.56 -29.32 -49.28
CA ASP A 243 -70.82 -27.90 -48.96
C ASP A 243 -70.18 -27.47 -47.63
N SER A 244 -69.27 -28.27 -47.07
CA SER A 244 -68.49 -27.96 -45.85
C SER A 244 -66.99 -28.03 -46.15
N TRP A 245 -66.30 -29.05 -45.67
CA TRP A 245 -64.90 -29.29 -45.99
C TRP A 245 -64.69 -30.77 -46.32
N ARG A 246 -63.75 -31.04 -47.24
CA ARG A 246 -63.32 -32.40 -47.58
C ARG A 246 -61.83 -32.49 -47.83
N VAL A 247 -61.24 -33.58 -47.34
CA VAL A 247 -59.93 -34.08 -47.76
C VAL A 247 -60.18 -35.35 -48.56
N SER A 248 -59.75 -35.36 -49.82
CA SER A 248 -60.06 -36.42 -50.78
C SER A 248 -58.89 -36.65 -51.74
N LEU A 249 -58.95 -37.68 -52.57
CA LEU A 249 -57.97 -37.96 -53.62
C LEU A 249 -58.51 -37.57 -55.00
N ASN A 250 -57.64 -37.06 -55.88
CA ASN A 250 -57.95 -36.95 -57.31
C ASN A 250 -57.54 -38.21 -58.07
N ASN A 251 -57.90 -38.32 -59.35
CA ASN A 251 -57.55 -39.49 -60.17
C ASN A 251 -56.04 -39.68 -60.49
N LEU A 252 -55.17 -38.84 -59.94
CA LEU A 252 -53.71 -38.96 -59.98
C LEU A 252 -53.12 -39.37 -58.63
N GLY A 253 -53.96 -39.61 -57.60
CA GLY A 253 -53.52 -39.92 -56.25
C GLY A 253 -53.01 -38.72 -55.45
N GLN A 254 -53.27 -37.49 -55.89
CA GLN A 254 -52.92 -36.27 -55.16
C GLN A 254 -54.01 -35.91 -54.15
N ILE A 255 -53.62 -35.37 -53.01
CA ILE A 255 -54.53 -34.88 -51.98
C ILE A 255 -55.21 -33.61 -52.46
N ALA A 256 -56.54 -33.60 -52.40
CA ALA A 256 -57.38 -32.44 -52.65
C ALA A 256 -57.96 -31.93 -51.34
N PHE A 257 -57.78 -30.65 -51.04
CA PHE A 257 -58.47 -29.98 -49.94
C PHE A 257 -59.49 -28.98 -50.50
N THR A 258 -60.73 -29.07 -50.01
CA THR A 258 -61.85 -28.24 -50.48
C THR A 258 -62.59 -27.62 -49.29
N GLY A 259 -63.02 -26.38 -49.44
CA GLY A 259 -63.87 -25.66 -48.51
C GLY A 259 -65.07 -25.05 -49.22
N SER A 260 -66.21 -25.74 -49.16
CA SER A 260 -67.52 -25.42 -49.76
C SER A 260 -67.46 -24.73 -51.14
N SER A 261 -68.47 -23.94 -51.49
CA SER A 261 -68.50 -23.05 -52.66
C SER A 261 -67.44 -21.93 -52.66
N ALA A 262 -66.55 -21.88 -51.67
CA ALA A 262 -65.68 -20.73 -51.40
C ALA A 262 -64.23 -20.87 -51.88
N PHE A 263 -63.69 -22.09 -51.97
CA PHE A 263 -62.56 -22.35 -52.86
C PHE A 263 -62.65 -23.69 -53.59
N THR A 264 -62.34 -23.65 -54.89
CA THR A 264 -62.20 -24.82 -55.75
C THR A 264 -61.07 -25.71 -55.27
N ASP A 265 -61.21 -27.02 -55.47
CA ASP A 265 -60.20 -28.03 -55.17
C ASP A 265 -58.81 -27.54 -55.59
N PHE A 266 -57.90 -27.51 -54.63
CA PHE A 266 -56.49 -27.38 -54.90
C PHE A 266 -55.79 -28.64 -54.40
N PHE A 267 -54.76 -29.04 -55.13
CA PHE A 267 -54.17 -30.36 -55.01
C PHE A 267 -52.74 -30.26 -54.47
N SER A 268 -52.28 -31.26 -53.73
CA SER A 268 -50.84 -31.48 -53.51
C SER A 268 -50.14 -31.69 -54.85
N THR A 269 -48.83 -31.45 -54.90
CA THR A 269 -48.05 -31.80 -56.09
C THR A 269 -47.66 -33.27 -56.06
N THR A 270 -47.37 -33.77 -54.86
CA THR A 270 -47.05 -35.18 -54.58
C THR A 270 -48.30 -36.07 -54.63
N SER A 271 -48.18 -37.23 -55.30
CA SER A 271 -49.14 -38.34 -55.25
C SER A 271 -48.81 -39.23 -54.06
N VAL A 272 -49.81 -39.63 -53.28
CA VAL A 272 -49.66 -40.39 -52.03
C VAL A 272 -50.18 -41.84 -52.14
N THR A 273 -50.44 -42.30 -53.35
CA THR A 273 -50.95 -43.66 -53.62
C THR A 273 -49.88 -44.57 -54.22
N ASP A 274 -48.65 -44.47 -53.69
CA ASP A 274 -47.46 -45.18 -54.16
C ASP A 274 -47.16 -46.48 -53.38
N GLY A 275 -48.01 -46.81 -52.41
CA GLY A 275 -47.84 -47.95 -51.51
C GLY A 275 -47.01 -47.68 -50.26
N ASN A 276 -46.52 -46.46 -50.03
CA ASN A 276 -45.88 -46.03 -48.79
C ASN A 276 -46.87 -45.34 -47.86
N TRP A 277 -46.53 -45.22 -46.57
CA TRP A 277 -47.30 -44.42 -45.63
C TRP A 277 -46.96 -42.94 -45.82
N HIS A 278 -47.99 -42.11 -45.90
CA HIS A 278 -47.85 -40.67 -45.96
C HIS A 278 -48.68 -40.00 -44.87
N HIS A 279 -48.09 -39.02 -44.18
CA HIS A 279 -48.82 -38.15 -43.28
C HIS A 279 -49.41 -36.99 -44.07
N VAL A 280 -50.72 -36.84 -44.02
CA VAL A 280 -51.44 -35.77 -44.71
C VAL A 280 -51.96 -34.82 -43.65
N ALA A 281 -51.74 -33.51 -43.81
CA ALA A 281 -52.39 -32.49 -43.01
C ALA A 281 -52.97 -31.38 -43.89
N ALA A 282 -54.26 -31.11 -43.73
CA ALA A 282 -54.96 -29.98 -44.34
C ALA A 282 -55.27 -28.96 -43.26
N THR A 283 -54.80 -27.73 -43.43
CA THR A 283 -54.99 -26.64 -42.45
C THR A 283 -55.66 -25.44 -43.10
N TYR A 284 -56.47 -24.72 -42.32
CA TYR A 284 -57.06 -23.46 -42.74
C TYR A 284 -57.02 -22.47 -41.57
N ASP A 285 -56.43 -21.29 -41.77
CA ASP A 285 -56.22 -20.26 -40.73
C ASP A 285 -57.21 -19.08 -40.82
N GLY A 286 -58.21 -19.19 -41.70
CA GLY A 286 -59.19 -18.13 -41.95
C GLY A 286 -58.83 -17.26 -43.15
N ALA A 287 -57.58 -17.34 -43.61
CA ALA A 287 -57.09 -16.61 -44.78
C ALA A 287 -56.31 -17.50 -45.76
N ASN A 288 -55.78 -18.63 -45.32
CA ASN A 288 -54.95 -19.53 -46.10
C ASN A 288 -55.38 -20.97 -45.84
N ALA A 289 -55.65 -21.72 -46.90
CA ALA A 289 -55.79 -23.17 -46.86
C ALA A 289 -54.48 -23.80 -47.34
N LYS A 290 -53.93 -24.77 -46.59
CA LYS A 290 -52.63 -25.39 -46.88
C LYS A 290 -52.72 -26.90 -46.83
N ILE A 291 -51.98 -27.56 -47.71
CA ILE A 291 -51.78 -29.01 -47.72
C ILE A 291 -50.33 -29.29 -47.39
N TYR A 292 -50.12 -30.14 -46.40
CA TYR A 292 -48.82 -30.68 -46.01
C TYR A 292 -48.79 -32.18 -46.30
N ILE A 293 -47.72 -32.65 -46.92
CA ILE A 293 -47.43 -34.07 -47.11
C ILE A 293 -46.13 -34.38 -46.37
N ASP A 294 -46.16 -35.40 -45.52
CA ASP A 294 -45.06 -35.80 -44.65
C ASP A 294 -44.50 -34.64 -43.81
N GLY A 295 -45.39 -33.73 -43.41
CA GLY A 295 -45.07 -32.54 -42.63
C GLY A 295 -44.40 -31.40 -43.42
N VAL A 296 -44.27 -31.51 -44.75
CA VAL A 296 -43.73 -30.46 -45.62
C VAL A 296 -44.87 -29.75 -46.35
N LEU A 297 -44.83 -28.42 -46.41
CA LEU A 297 -45.82 -27.62 -47.15
C LEU A 297 -45.70 -27.89 -48.66
N GLU A 298 -46.78 -28.41 -49.27
CA GLU A 298 -46.83 -28.79 -50.68
C GLU A 298 -47.59 -27.78 -51.53
N ASN A 299 -48.72 -27.30 -51.03
CA ASN A 299 -49.51 -26.30 -51.73
C ASN A 299 -50.28 -25.42 -50.75
N GLN A 300 -50.54 -24.19 -51.16
CA GLN A 300 -51.31 -23.20 -50.42
C GLN A 300 -52.24 -22.44 -51.34
N LEU A 301 -53.49 -22.32 -50.91
CA LEU A 301 -54.44 -21.39 -51.48
C LEU A 301 -54.66 -20.21 -50.53
N ILE A 302 -54.60 -19.00 -51.08
CA ILE A 302 -54.85 -17.77 -50.33
C ILE A 302 -56.29 -17.33 -50.62
N GLY A 303 -57.10 -17.21 -49.56
CA GLY A 303 -58.49 -16.81 -49.64
C GLY A 303 -59.29 -17.20 -48.39
N THR A 304 -60.39 -16.50 -48.15
CA THR A 304 -61.34 -16.82 -47.08
C THR A 304 -62.42 -17.76 -47.59
N ALA A 305 -62.74 -18.81 -46.86
CA ALA A 305 -63.85 -19.72 -47.11
C ALA A 305 -64.79 -19.87 -45.92
N ASN A 306 -66.07 -20.10 -46.22
CA ASN A 306 -67.00 -20.69 -45.27
C ASN A 306 -66.83 -22.21 -45.33
N ILE A 307 -66.40 -22.81 -44.23
CA ILE A 307 -66.23 -24.26 -44.08
C ILE A 307 -67.26 -24.87 -43.12
N ASN A 308 -68.18 -24.06 -42.60
CA ASN A 308 -69.18 -24.47 -41.62
C ASN A 308 -70.43 -25.01 -42.33
N ASN A 309 -70.81 -26.26 -42.02
CA ASN A 309 -72.16 -26.76 -42.30
C ASN A 309 -72.57 -27.82 -41.27
N SER A 310 -73.52 -27.46 -40.40
CA SER A 310 -74.04 -28.34 -39.35
C SER A 310 -74.97 -29.46 -39.86
N GLY A 311 -75.27 -29.49 -41.16
CA GLY A 311 -76.17 -30.47 -41.78
C GLY A 311 -75.52 -31.83 -42.07
N TYR A 312 -74.20 -31.95 -41.93
CA TYR A 312 -73.44 -33.11 -42.37
C TYR A 312 -72.56 -33.70 -41.26
N ASN A 313 -72.53 -35.04 -41.23
CA ASN A 313 -71.63 -35.81 -40.38
C ASN A 313 -70.22 -35.78 -40.96
N VAL A 314 -69.22 -35.95 -40.08
CA VAL A 314 -67.87 -36.29 -40.54
C VAL A 314 -67.83 -37.79 -40.81
N THR A 315 -67.32 -38.17 -41.98
CA THR A 315 -67.07 -39.56 -42.37
C THR A 315 -65.62 -39.76 -42.75
N ILE A 316 -65.11 -40.96 -42.46
CA ILE A 316 -63.77 -41.40 -42.81
C ILE A 316 -63.92 -42.58 -43.78
N GLY A 317 -63.32 -42.50 -44.96
CA GLY A 317 -63.31 -43.57 -45.97
C GLY A 317 -64.44 -43.56 -47.02
N GLU A 318 -65.54 -42.82 -46.81
CA GLU A 318 -66.62 -42.66 -47.80
C GLU A 318 -67.21 -41.24 -47.78
N ASN A 319 -67.57 -40.70 -48.95
CA ASN A 319 -68.41 -39.51 -49.04
C ASN A 319 -69.89 -39.89 -49.24
N LEU A 320 -70.68 -39.83 -48.17
CA LEU A 320 -72.10 -40.18 -48.20
C LEU A 320 -72.98 -39.25 -49.07
N GLN A 321 -72.44 -38.10 -49.51
CA GLN A 321 -73.15 -37.19 -50.42
C GLN A 321 -72.92 -37.53 -51.91
N MET A 322 -71.93 -38.40 -52.21
CA MET A 322 -71.56 -38.77 -53.58
C MET A 322 -71.42 -40.29 -53.72
N THR A 323 -72.30 -40.90 -54.50
CA THR A 323 -72.28 -42.35 -54.73
C THR A 323 -70.97 -42.80 -55.41
N GLY A 324 -70.35 -43.86 -54.88
CA GLY A 324 -69.17 -44.48 -55.48
C GLY A 324 -67.85 -43.75 -55.18
N ARG A 325 -67.76 -43.06 -54.04
CA ARG A 325 -66.57 -42.34 -53.58
C ARG A 325 -66.06 -42.96 -52.29
N HIS A 326 -65.35 -44.07 -52.45
CA HIS A 326 -64.84 -44.90 -51.35
C HIS A 326 -63.32 -44.93 -51.42
N TYR A 327 -62.65 -44.85 -50.29
CA TYR A 327 -61.22 -44.99 -50.20
C TYR A 327 -60.82 -46.47 -50.18
N THR A 328 -59.76 -46.81 -50.90
CA THR A 328 -59.11 -48.12 -50.86
C THR A 328 -57.72 -47.97 -50.27
N GLY A 329 -57.46 -48.58 -49.12
CA GLY A 329 -56.17 -48.52 -48.45
C GLY A 329 -56.28 -48.46 -46.93
N ASN A 330 -55.17 -48.12 -46.28
CA ASN A 330 -55.07 -48.04 -44.83
C ASN A 330 -55.17 -46.59 -44.36
N ILE A 331 -55.78 -46.38 -43.20
CA ILE A 331 -55.79 -45.10 -42.47
C ILE A 331 -55.41 -45.36 -41.01
N ASP A 332 -54.65 -44.42 -40.45
CA ASP A 332 -54.31 -44.38 -39.03
C ASP A 332 -54.24 -42.93 -38.51
N GLU A 333 -54.31 -42.75 -37.19
CA GLU A 333 -53.99 -41.50 -36.48
C GLU A 333 -54.77 -40.27 -36.96
N VAL A 334 -56.08 -40.41 -37.13
CA VAL A 334 -56.95 -39.29 -37.56
C VAL A 334 -57.11 -38.29 -36.43
N ARG A 335 -56.68 -37.06 -36.67
CA ARG A 335 -56.72 -35.94 -35.72
C ARG A 335 -57.46 -34.76 -36.34
N ILE A 336 -58.39 -34.20 -35.59
CA ILE A 336 -59.20 -33.07 -36.01
C ILE A 336 -59.06 -31.95 -34.98
N TRP A 337 -58.69 -30.76 -35.43
CA TRP A 337 -58.40 -29.59 -34.61
C TRP A 337 -59.24 -28.40 -35.04
N ASN A 338 -59.62 -27.55 -34.08
CA ASN A 338 -60.29 -26.26 -34.33
C ASN A 338 -59.29 -25.08 -34.45
N VAL A 339 -57.99 -25.38 -34.49
CA VAL A 339 -56.90 -24.43 -34.72
C VAL A 339 -56.15 -24.80 -35.99
N ALA A 340 -55.58 -23.81 -36.68
CA ALA A 340 -54.69 -24.05 -37.80
C ALA A 340 -53.29 -24.39 -37.27
N ARG A 341 -52.92 -25.67 -37.28
CA ARG A 341 -51.59 -26.11 -36.84
C ARG A 341 -50.50 -25.62 -37.79
N THR A 342 -49.37 -25.22 -37.23
CA THR A 342 -48.18 -24.83 -37.99
C THR A 342 -47.38 -26.05 -38.44
N GLU A 343 -46.49 -25.87 -39.43
CA GLU A 343 -45.57 -26.90 -39.90
C GLU A 343 -44.75 -27.52 -38.75
N ILE A 344 -44.35 -26.73 -37.77
CA ILE A 344 -43.55 -27.19 -36.62
C ILE A 344 -44.39 -28.05 -35.69
N GLN A 345 -45.62 -27.64 -35.38
CA GLN A 345 -46.52 -28.43 -34.54
C GLN A 345 -46.89 -29.77 -35.19
N ILE A 346 -47.10 -29.77 -36.52
CA ILE A 346 -47.33 -31.00 -37.30
C ILE A 346 -46.10 -31.90 -37.19
N ASN A 347 -44.90 -31.39 -37.51
CA ASN A 347 -43.68 -32.21 -37.47
C ASN A 347 -43.31 -32.71 -36.07
N ALA A 348 -43.63 -31.96 -35.01
CA ALA A 348 -43.38 -32.34 -33.62
C ALA A 348 -44.21 -33.56 -33.15
N SER A 349 -45.35 -33.83 -33.79
CA SER A 349 -46.33 -34.80 -33.31
C SER A 349 -46.83 -35.80 -34.36
N LYS A 350 -46.54 -35.63 -35.65
CA LYS A 350 -47.05 -36.51 -36.73
C LYS A 350 -46.68 -37.98 -36.53
N ASN A 351 -45.54 -38.28 -35.93
CA ASN A 351 -45.06 -39.65 -35.70
C ASN A 351 -45.42 -40.18 -34.30
N CYS A 352 -46.26 -39.46 -33.55
CA CYS A 352 -46.45 -39.64 -32.12
C CYS A 352 -47.93 -39.75 -31.78
N GLU A 353 -48.27 -40.60 -30.82
CA GLU A 353 -49.63 -40.59 -30.28
C GLU A 353 -49.87 -39.30 -29.48
N LEU A 354 -51.10 -38.79 -29.46
CA LEU A 354 -51.49 -37.62 -28.66
C LEU A 354 -52.04 -38.04 -27.29
N GLN A 355 -51.98 -37.11 -26.33
CA GLN A 355 -52.60 -37.24 -25.00
C GLN A 355 -54.13 -37.15 -25.05
N GLY A 356 -54.69 -36.49 -26.06
CA GLY A 356 -56.14 -36.24 -26.18
C GLY A 356 -56.63 -34.99 -25.43
N ASN A 357 -55.73 -34.26 -24.77
CA ASN A 357 -56.02 -33.03 -24.03
C ASN A 357 -55.36 -31.78 -24.65
N GLU A 358 -54.74 -31.93 -25.83
CA GLU A 358 -54.02 -30.86 -26.49
C GLU A 358 -54.93 -29.67 -26.80
N THR A 359 -54.35 -28.48 -26.74
CA THR A 359 -55.13 -27.25 -26.96
C THR A 359 -55.64 -27.20 -28.40
N GLY A 360 -56.97 -27.17 -28.53
CA GLY A 360 -57.65 -27.08 -29.82
C GLY A 360 -57.87 -28.42 -30.53
N LEU A 361 -57.49 -29.55 -29.92
CA LEU A 361 -57.85 -30.88 -30.41
C LEU A 361 -59.34 -31.13 -30.16
N VAL A 362 -60.07 -31.51 -31.19
CA VAL A 362 -61.52 -31.73 -31.17
C VAL A 362 -61.86 -33.21 -31.14
N ALA A 363 -61.16 -34.01 -31.95
CA ALA A 363 -61.33 -35.45 -31.96
C ALA A 363 -60.01 -36.12 -32.35
N TYR A 364 -59.74 -37.27 -31.75
CA TYR A 364 -58.52 -38.02 -31.98
C TYR A 364 -58.78 -39.52 -32.02
N TYR A 365 -58.43 -40.16 -33.13
CA TYR A 365 -58.65 -41.58 -33.33
C TYR A 365 -57.33 -42.26 -33.66
N GLN A 366 -56.87 -43.10 -32.72
CA GLN A 366 -55.58 -43.80 -32.77
C GLN A 366 -55.56 -45.07 -33.63
N PHE A 367 -56.73 -45.59 -33.98
CA PHE A 367 -56.86 -46.91 -34.64
C PHE A 367 -56.06 -48.06 -33.97
N ASN A 368 -55.86 -47.97 -32.66
CA ASN A 368 -55.11 -48.97 -31.86
C ASN A 368 -56.00 -49.91 -31.04
N GLN A 369 -57.31 -49.88 -31.23
CA GLN A 369 -58.27 -50.62 -30.41
C GLN A 369 -58.40 -52.08 -30.82
N GLY A 370 -58.19 -52.38 -32.09
CA GLY A 370 -58.31 -53.73 -32.64
C GLY A 370 -57.05 -54.57 -32.49
N ILE A 371 -57.25 -55.88 -32.48
CA ILE A 371 -56.20 -56.90 -32.51
C ILE A 371 -55.97 -57.30 -33.97
N ASP A 372 -54.72 -57.24 -34.42
CA ASP A 372 -54.33 -57.51 -35.80
C ASP A 372 -54.75 -58.91 -36.27
N GLN A 373 -55.46 -58.96 -37.41
CA GLN A 373 -55.88 -60.22 -38.06
C GLN A 373 -56.57 -61.21 -37.10
N ALA A 374 -57.36 -60.69 -36.16
CA ALA A 374 -58.09 -61.48 -35.17
C ALA A 374 -59.59 -61.11 -35.09
N ASP A 375 -60.34 -61.83 -34.25
CA ASP A 375 -61.75 -61.52 -34.00
C ASP A 375 -61.90 -60.19 -33.21
N ASN A 376 -62.44 -59.19 -33.89
CA ASN A 376 -62.71 -57.83 -33.39
C ASN A 376 -64.21 -57.49 -33.38
N THR A 377 -65.09 -58.49 -33.47
CA THR A 377 -66.55 -58.30 -33.61
C THR A 377 -67.23 -57.52 -32.48
N THR A 378 -66.55 -57.33 -31.34
CA THR A 378 -67.02 -56.49 -30.23
C THR A 378 -66.64 -55.01 -30.39
N ILE A 379 -65.70 -54.68 -31.28
CA ILE A 379 -65.19 -53.33 -31.53
C ILE A 379 -65.95 -52.76 -32.72
N THR A 380 -67.17 -52.26 -32.45
CA THR A 380 -68.07 -51.69 -33.47
C THR A 380 -67.97 -50.17 -33.60
N THR A 381 -67.16 -49.55 -32.74
CA THR A 381 -66.91 -48.11 -32.73
C THR A 381 -65.42 -47.81 -32.61
N LEU A 382 -64.97 -46.74 -33.26
CA LEU A 382 -63.65 -46.16 -33.11
C LEU A 382 -63.70 -45.10 -32.01
N THR A 383 -62.98 -45.34 -30.92
CA THR A 383 -62.99 -44.46 -29.74
C THR A 383 -62.26 -43.15 -30.02
N ASP A 384 -62.90 -42.04 -29.67
CA ASP A 384 -62.30 -40.69 -29.62
C ASP A 384 -61.48 -40.57 -28.32
N GLY A 385 -60.17 -40.38 -28.44
CA GLY A 385 -59.24 -40.25 -27.33
C GLY A 385 -59.35 -38.90 -26.59
N THR A 386 -60.17 -37.97 -27.07
CA THR A 386 -60.42 -36.70 -26.39
C THR A 386 -61.54 -36.79 -25.36
N SER A 387 -61.62 -35.79 -24.48
CA SER A 387 -62.74 -35.65 -23.54
C SER A 387 -64.11 -35.41 -24.20
N ASN A 388 -64.17 -35.12 -25.50
CA ASN A 388 -65.43 -34.92 -26.22
C ASN A 388 -66.17 -36.23 -26.52
N ALA A 389 -65.45 -37.37 -26.52
CA ALA A 389 -66.00 -38.72 -26.69
C ALA A 389 -66.87 -38.89 -27.96
N ASN A 390 -66.48 -38.28 -29.08
CA ASN A 390 -67.18 -38.37 -30.37
C ASN A 390 -66.90 -39.70 -31.08
N ASN A 391 -67.18 -40.84 -30.43
CA ASN A 391 -66.84 -42.16 -30.96
C ASN A 391 -67.47 -42.41 -32.35
N GLY A 392 -66.67 -42.84 -33.32
CA GLY A 392 -67.12 -43.13 -34.68
C GLY A 392 -67.72 -44.54 -34.81
N THR A 393 -68.78 -44.71 -35.60
CA THR A 393 -69.36 -46.04 -35.86
C THR A 393 -68.67 -46.70 -37.06
N LEU A 394 -68.15 -47.93 -36.90
CA LEU A 394 -67.57 -48.72 -37.99
C LEU A 394 -68.70 -49.34 -38.81
N THR A 395 -68.79 -49.01 -40.09
CA THR A 395 -69.83 -49.51 -41.00
C THR A 395 -69.21 -50.36 -42.10
N ASN A 396 -69.77 -51.56 -42.30
CA ASN A 396 -69.40 -52.57 -43.31
C ASN A 396 -68.02 -53.25 -43.18
N PHE A 397 -67.18 -52.85 -42.22
CA PHE A 397 -65.91 -53.52 -41.97
C PHE A 397 -66.07 -55.02 -41.67
N THR A 398 -65.17 -55.83 -42.22
CA THR A 398 -65.00 -57.22 -41.82
C THR A 398 -64.18 -57.26 -40.53
N LEU A 399 -64.78 -57.72 -39.43
CA LEU A 399 -64.15 -57.67 -38.08
C LEU A 399 -63.88 -59.07 -37.50
N ASN A 400 -63.87 -60.12 -38.30
CA ASN A 400 -63.75 -61.50 -37.82
C ASN A 400 -62.49 -62.21 -38.34
N GLY A 401 -61.86 -62.95 -37.43
CA GLY A 401 -60.72 -63.83 -37.66
C GLY A 401 -59.56 -63.18 -38.43
N THR A 402 -58.86 -64.00 -39.20
CA THR A 402 -57.69 -63.58 -40.00
C THR A 402 -58.04 -62.68 -41.19
N THR A 403 -59.32 -62.43 -41.44
CA THR A 403 -59.83 -61.52 -42.48
C THR A 403 -60.25 -60.16 -41.93
N SER A 404 -60.00 -59.90 -40.65
CA SER A 404 -60.28 -58.61 -40.03
C SER A 404 -59.57 -57.46 -40.74
N ASN A 405 -60.26 -56.32 -40.89
CA ASN A 405 -59.70 -55.08 -41.42
C ASN A 405 -58.69 -54.41 -40.48
N TRP A 406 -58.56 -54.88 -39.22
CA TRP A 406 -57.51 -54.44 -38.29
C TRP A 406 -56.18 -55.12 -38.63
N LEU A 407 -55.15 -54.34 -38.93
CA LEU A 407 -53.87 -54.81 -39.43
C LEU A 407 -52.68 -54.12 -38.73
N ALA A 408 -51.57 -54.85 -38.64
CA ALA A 408 -50.31 -54.35 -38.11
C ALA A 408 -49.58 -53.47 -39.15
N GLY A 409 -48.71 -52.57 -38.69
CA GLY A 409 -47.74 -51.87 -39.55
C GLY A 409 -48.04 -50.39 -39.76
N SER A 410 -48.61 -49.74 -38.75
CA SER A 410 -48.68 -48.28 -38.66
C SER A 410 -47.28 -47.62 -38.72
N PRO A 411 -47.16 -46.39 -39.24
CA PRO A 411 -45.95 -45.58 -39.14
C PRO A 411 -45.72 -44.98 -37.74
N VAL A 412 -46.75 -44.98 -36.88
CA VAL A 412 -46.68 -44.57 -35.47
C VAL A 412 -46.41 -45.79 -34.60
N THR A 413 -45.79 -45.58 -33.45
CA THR A 413 -45.51 -46.62 -32.47
C THR A 413 -46.45 -46.49 -31.29
N THR A 414 -47.08 -47.60 -30.88
CA THR A 414 -47.93 -47.62 -29.69
C THR A 414 -47.15 -47.20 -28.44
N GLY A 415 -47.71 -46.28 -27.66
CA GLY A 415 -47.08 -45.74 -26.45
C GLY A 415 -46.11 -44.59 -26.71
N SER A 416 -45.89 -44.18 -27.97
CA SER A 416 -45.10 -43.00 -28.32
C SER A 416 -45.88 -41.70 -28.11
N THR A 417 -46.47 -41.52 -26.93
CA THR A 417 -47.34 -40.39 -26.62
C THR A 417 -46.54 -39.09 -26.47
N ILE A 418 -47.01 -37.98 -27.04
CA ILE A 418 -46.36 -36.67 -26.84
C ILE A 418 -46.32 -36.34 -25.34
N PRO A 419 -45.20 -35.82 -24.82
CA PRO A 419 -45.12 -35.44 -23.42
C PRO A 419 -45.96 -34.18 -23.14
N SER A 420 -46.32 -33.96 -21.87
CA SER A 420 -47.04 -32.74 -21.49
C SER A 420 -46.12 -31.53 -21.61
N ALA A 421 -46.67 -30.34 -21.85
CA ALA A 421 -45.87 -29.12 -21.83
C ALA A 421 -45.19 -28.91 -20.45
N PRO A 422 -43.92 -28.47 -20.40
CA PRO A 422 -43.23 -28.21 -19.14
C PRO A 422 -43.89 -27.06 -18.37
N THR A 423 -43.81 -27.10 -17.03
CA THR A 423 -44.12 -25.92 -16.22
C THR A 423 -42.88 -25.04 -16.14
N ALA A 424 -42.95 -23.82 -16.69
CA ALA A 424 -41.85 -22.87 -16.67
C ALA A 424 -42.36 -21.47 -16.30
N SER A 425 -41.59 -20.76 -15.47
CA SER A 425 -41.88 -19.39 -15.03
C SER A 425 -40.89 -18.41 -15.64
N ASN A 426 -41.24 -17.12 -15.67
CA ASN A 426 -40.32 -16.05 -16.07
C ASN A 426 -39.09 -16.01 -15.16
N GLN A 427 -37.93 -15.69 -15.73
CA GLN A 427 -36.64 -15.82 -15.05
C GLN A 427 -35.85 -14.52 -15.13
N THR A 428 -35.14 -14.20 -14.06
CA THR A 428 -34.27 -13.02 -13.98
C THR A 428 -32.89 -13.46 -13.51
N PHE A 429 -31.86 -13.06 -14.26
CA PHE A 429 -30.46 -13.38 -14.00
C PHE A 429 -29.69 -12.08 -13.74
N CYS A 430 -29.01 -12.02 -12.60
CA CYS A 430 -28.25 -10.84 -12.17
C CYS A 430 -26.77 -10.87 -12.55
N ALA A 431 -26.39 -11.83 -13.39
CA ALA A 431 -25.03 -12.04 -13.88
C ALA A 431 -25.08 -12.54 -15.32
N ALA A 432 -23.90 -12.64 -15.96
CA ALA A 432 -23.81 -13.32 -17.24
C ALA A 432 -24.24 -14.78 -17.07
N SER A 433 -25.27 -15.18 -17.82
CA SER A 433 -25.88 -16.51 -17.76
C SER A 433 -25.97 -17.12 -19.16
N THR A 434 -26.11 -18.43 -19.18
CA THR A 434 -26.20 -19.27 -20.39
C THR A 434 -27.49 -20.07 -20.37
N VAL A 435 -27.84 -20.68 -21.50
CA VAL A 435 -29.03 -21.53 -21.61
C VAL A 435 -29.05 -22.66 -20.56
N ASN A 436 -27.89 -23.13 -20.10
CA ASN A 436 -27.77 -24.08 -19.00
C ASN A 436 -28.28 -23.58 -17.65
N ASP A 437 -28.39 -22.26 -17.47
CA ASP A 437 -28.90 -21.64 -16.23
C ASP A 437 -30.44 -21.49 -16.26
N LEU A 438 -31.10 -21.76 -17.39
CA LEU A 438 -32.56 -21.73 -17.48
C LEU A 438 -33.19 -22.82 -16.64
N MET A 439 -34.38 -22.52 -16.11
CA MET A 439 -35.23 -23.46 -15.38
C MET A 439 -36.55 -23.73 -16.13
N PRO A 440 -36.87 -24.98 -16.51
CA PRO A 440 -36.06 -26.19 -16.31
C PRO A 440 -34.77 -26.19 -17.15
N ALA A 441 -33.72 -26.84 -16.62
CA ALA A 441 -32.44 -26.93 -17.29
C ALA A 441 -32.55 -27.74 -18.60
N PRO A 442 -31.87 -27.32 -19.69
CA PRO A 442 -31.79 -28.10 -20.91
C PRO A 442 -31.25 -29.51 -20.64
N SER A 443 -31.87 -30.51 -21.25
CA SER A 443 -31.51 -31.93 -21.07
C SER A 443 -31.88 -32.73 -22.31
N ALA A 444 -31.69 -34.06 -22.29
CA ALA A 444 -32.19 -34.93 -23.37
C ALA A 444 -33.72 -34.90 -23.52
N THR A 445 -34.44 -34.46 -22.49
CA THR A 445 -35.91 -34.38 -22.46
C THR A 445 -36.43 -32.94 -22.42
N ILE A 446 -35.56 -31.92 -22.39
CA ILE A 446 -35.92 -30.50 -22.32
C ILE A 446 -35.18 -29.74 -23.42
N ASN A 447 -35.92 -29.23 -24.40
CA ASN A 447 -35.39 -28.39 -25.45
C ASN A 447 -35.77 -26.93 -25.26
N TRP A 448 -34.81 -26.02 -25.51
CA TRP A 448 -35.02 -24.58 -25.50
C TRP A 448 -34.84 -23.98 -26.89
N TYR A 449 -35.65 -22.98 -27.22
CA TYR A 449 -35.65 -22.29 -28.51
C TYR A 449 -35.68 -20.77 -28.30
N ASN A 450 -35.13 -20.04 -29.28
CA ASN A 450 -35.14 -18.57 -29.32
C ASN A 450 -36.40 -17.96 -29.94
N SER A 451 -37.30 -18.78 -30.48
CA SER A 451 -38.54 -18.32 -31.12
C SER A 451 -39.61 -19.42 -31.13
N PRO A 452 -40.89 -19.07 -31.29
CA PRO A 452 -41.97 -20.05 -31.37
C PRO A 452 -41.88 -20.90 -32.64
N THR A 453 -41.13 -20.45 -33.66
CA THR A 453 -41.00 -21.11 -34.96
C THR A 453 -39.57 -21.56 -35.30
N SER A 454 -38.64 -21.55 -34.34
CA SER A 454 -37.27 -22.01 -34.59
C SER A 454 -37.22 -23.54 -34.66
N THR A 455 -36.54 -24.10 -35.65
CA THR A 455 -36.31 -25.56 -35.76
C THR A 455 -34.99 -25.99 -35.12
N SER A 456 -34.20 -25.05 -34.59
CA SER A 456 -32.90 -25.32 -33.97
C SER A 456 -32.98 -25.18 -32.45
N VAL A 457 -32.67 -26.27 -31.74
CA VAL A 457 -32.51 -26.28 -30.28
C VAL A 457 -31.30 -25.42 -29.90
N LEU A 458 -31.43 -24.62 -28.85
CA LEU A 458 -30.35 -23.80 -28.30
C LEU A 458 -29.29 -24.67 -27.61
N ASN A 459 -28.02 -24.32 -27.77
CA ASN A 459 -26.94 -25.02 -27.09
C ASN A 459 -26.89 -24.59 -25.61
N PRO A 460 -26.62 -25.50 -24.67
CA PRO A 460 -26.52 -25.15 -23.25
C PRO A 460 -25.51 -24.02 -22.94
N THR A 461 -24.48 -23.86 -23.77
CA THR A 461 -23.46 -22.82 -23.62
C THR A 461 -23.81 -21.48 -24.27
N ASP A 462 -24.93 -21.38 -24.99
CA ASP A 462 -25.33 -20.13 -25.63
C ASP A 462 -25.62 -19.08 -24.57
N ALA A 463 -25.06 -17.88 -24.74
CA ALA A 463 -25.25 -16.78 -23.80
C ALA A 463 -26.71 -16.30 -23.84
N LEU A 464 -27.30 -16.10 -22.66
CA LEU A 464 -28.62 -15.50 -22.54
C LEU A 464 -28.54 -13.99 -22.71
N VAL A 465 -29.55 -13.45 -23.37
CA VAL A 465 -29.83 -12.02 -23.44
C VAL A 465 -31.28 -11.79 -23.05
N THR A 466 -31.63 -10.58 -22.63
CA THR A 466 -33.02 -10.25 -22.30
C THR A 466 -33.93 -10.48 -23.51
N GLY A 467 -34.96 -11.32 -23.34
CA GLY A 467 -35.86 -11.73 -24.41
C GLY A 467 -36.82 -12.86 -24.02
N THR A 468 -37.67 -13.28 -24.95
CA THR A 468 -38.58 -14.43 -24.75
C THR A 468 -37.97 -15.68 -25.38
N TYR A 469 -37.86 -16.72 -24.56
CA TYR A 469 -37.40 -18.05 -24.96
C TYR A 469 -38.57 -19.04 -24.85
N TYR A 470 -38.42 -20.21 -25.46
CA TYR A 470 -39.48 -21.22 -25.55
C TYR A 470 -38.95 -22.58 -25.13
N VAL A 471 -39.66 -23.28 -24.25
CA VAL A 471 -39.26 -24.58 -23.72
C VAL A 471 -40.29 -25.65 -24.02
N THR A 472 -39.82 -26.86 -24.29
CA THR A 472 -40.63 -28.05 -24.58
C THR A 472 -40.10 -29.25 -23.79
N ASN A 473 -40.97 -30.24 -23.61
CA ASN A 473 -40.58 -31.58 -23.20
C ASN A 473 -40.44 -32.45 -24.45
N VAL A 474 -39.47 -33.38 -24.43
CA VAL A 474 -39.23 -34.36 -25.49
C VAL A 474 -39.15 -35.75 -24.89
N ASN A 475 -39.81 -36.73 -25.51
CA ASN A 475 -39.73 -38.14 -25.12
C ASN A 475 -38.64 -38.90 -25.92
N ALA A 476 -38.40 -40.17 -25.58
CA ALA A 476 -37.37 -40.99 -26.24
C ALA A 476 -37.65 -41.27 -27.73
N ALA A 477 -38.90 -41.16 -28.17
CA ALA A 477 -39.29 -41.31 -29.58
C ALA A 477 -39.11 -40.01 -30.39
N GLY A 478 -38.67 -38.92 -29.76
CA GLY A 478 -38.47 -37.61 -30.39
C GLY A 478 -39.74 -36.77 -30.49
N CYS A 479 -40.81 -37.17 -29.79
CA CYS A 479 -42.07 -36.43 -29.73
C CYS A 479 -41.93 -35.22 -28.83
N GLU A 480 -42.35 -34.06 -29.33
CA GLU A 480 -42.17 -32.79 -28.65
C GLU A 480 -43.52 -32.17 -28.27
N SER A 481 -43.60 -31.65 -27.04
CA SER A 481 -44.79 -30.97 -26.53
C SER A 481 -44.97 -29.56 -27.11
N ASP A 482 -46.11 -28.92 -26.81
CA ASP A 482 -46.32 -27.51 -27.15
C ASP A 482 -45.29 -26.60 -26.44
N ARG A 483 -44.84 -25.58 -27.17
CA ARG A 483 -43.85 -24.60 -26.67
C ARG A 483 -44.43 -23.68 -25.60
N VAL A 484 -43.76 -23.63 -24.46
CA VAL A 484 -44.08 -22.69 -23.38
C VAL A 484 -43.16 -21.47 -23.45
N ALA A 485 -43.74 -20.28 -23.55
CA ALA A 485 -42.98 -19.03 -23.60
C ALA A 485 -42.51 -18.61 -22.20
N VAL A 486 -41.25 -18.21 -22.08
CA VAL A 486 -40.59 -17.78 -20.85
C VAL A 486 -39.89 -16.46 -21.09
N ASN A 487 -40.28 -15.43 -20.34
CA ASN A 487 -39.58 -14.16 -20.37
C ASN A 487 -38.31 -14.25 -19.52
N VAL A 488 -37.17 -13.97 -20.14
CA VAL A 488 -35.84 -13.99 -19.52
C VAL A 488 -35.30 -12.57 -19.47
N ILE A 489 -34.94 -12.11 -18.28
CA ILE A 489 -34.29 -10.83 -18.05
C ILE A 489 -32.86 -11.10 -17.61
N VAL A 490 -31.88 -10.64 -18.38
CA VAL A 490 -30.46 -10.65 -17.98
C VAL A 490 -30.08 -9.22 -17.63
N SER A 491 -29.95 -8.95 -16.33
CA SER A 491 -29.65 -7.62 -15.81
C SER A 491 -28.34 -7.64 -15.04
N ILE A 492 -27.27 -7.18 -15.69
CA ILE A 492 -25.95 -7.10 -15.06
C ILE A 492 -25.77 -5.68 -14.52
N LEU A 493 -25.76 -5.55 -13.20
CA LEU A 493 -25.54 -4.28 -12.51
C LEU A 493 -24.06 -4.16 -12.12
N THR A 494 -23.47 -2.98 -12.32
CA THR A 494 -22.09 -2.71 -11.91
C THR A 494 -22.01 -1.35 -11.22
N VAL A 495 -21.50 -1.34 -10.00
CA VAL A 495 -21.31 -0.15 -9.17
C VAL A 495 -19.83 0.18 -9.06
N THR A 496 -19.44 1.42 -9.32
CA THR A 496 -18.06 1.88 -9.16
C THR A 496 -17.97 3.16 -8.34
N ILE A 497 -16.86 3.34 -7.63
CA ILE A 497 -16.57 4.58 -6.90
C ILE A 497 -15.96 5.57 -7.89
N THR A 498 -16.63 6.70 -8.11
CA THR A 498 -16.14 7.77 -9.00
C THR A 498 -15.23 8.75 -8.28
N SER A 499 -15.49 9.00 -7.00
CA SER A 499 -14.63 9.82 -6.15
C SER A 499 -14.80 9.46 -4.68
N GLN A 500 -13.72 9.56 -3.93
CA GLN A 500 -13.72 9.42 -2.48
C GLN A 500 -12.91 10.56 -1.87
N THR A 501 -13.45 11.17 -0.82
CA THR A 501 -12.70 12.09 0.04
C THR A 501 -12.75 11.59 1.49
N ASN A 502 -11.58 11.44 2.08
CA ASN A 502 -11.44 11.10 3.49
C ASN A 502 -11.79 12.31 4.36
N VAL A 503 -12.17 12.07 5.62
CA VAL A 503 -12.39 13.20 6.54
C VAL A 503 -11.08 13.95 6.74
N SER A 504 -11.16 15.27 6.82
CA SER A 504 -9.98 16.12 6.89
C SER A 504 -9.37 16.12 8.29
N CYS A 505 -10.18 15.87 9.33
CA CYS A 505 -9.81 15.84 10.75
C CYS A 505 -10.26 14.54 11.44
N PHE A 506 -9.57 14.17 12.52
CA PHE A 506 -10.07 13.18 13.48
C PHE A 506 -11.42 13.63 14.05
N ASP A 507 -12.39 12.73 14.12
CA ASP A 507 -13.80 13.00 14.46
C ASP A 507 -14.52 13.99 13.52
N GLY A 508 -13.90 14.35 12.39
CA GLY A 508 -14.48 15.20 11.35
C GLY A 508 -15.66 14.52 10.66
N ASN A 509 -16.49 15.32 9.99
CA ASN A 509 -17.67 14.85 9.26
C ASN A 509 -17.75 15.46 7.86
N ASP A 510 -16.62 15.65 7.18
CA ASP A 510 -16.53 16.27 5.86
C ASP A 510 -16.08 15.29 4.77
N GLY A 511 -16.03 14.00 5.07
CA GLY A 511 -15.76 12.96 4.09
C GLY A 511 -16.92 12.80 3.10
N SER A 512 -16.63 12.28 1.92
CA SER A 512 -17.64 12.00 0.90
C SER A 512 -17.29 10.80 0.03
N VAL A 513 -18.33 10.16 -0.50
CA VAL A 513 -18.23 9.08 -1.50
C VAL A 513 -19.21 9.39 -2.62
N SER A 514 -18.72 9.34 -3.86
CA SER A 514 -19.57 9.38 -5.06
C SER A 514 -19.46 8.07 -5.83
N LEU A 515 -20.58 7.64 -6.37
CA LEU A 515 -20.75 6.39 -7.09
C LEU A 515 -21.15 6.67 -8.53
N SER A 516 -20.89 5.72 -9.41
CA SER A 516 -21.61 5.59 -10.69
C SER A 516 -22.09 4.15 -10.85
N VAL A 517 -23.22 4.03 -11.53
CA VAL A 517 -23.84 2.75 -11.86
C VAL A 517 -23.85 2.60 -13.37
N SER A 518 -23.47 1.42 -13.84
CA SER A 518 -23.52 1.03 -15.24
C SER A 518 -24.20 -0.34 -15.35
N GLY A 519 -24.95 -0.55 -16.42
CA GLY A 519 -25.81 -1.74 -16.56
C GLY A 519 -27.04 -1.68 -15.64
N GLY A 520 -27.73 -2.80 -15.46
CA GLY A 520 -29.00 -2.86 -14.72
C GLY A 520 -30.21 -2.31 -15.47
N VAL A 521 -31.40 -2.46 -14.87
CA VAL A 521 -32.66 -1.84 -15.32
C VAL A 521 -33.04 -0.68 -14.39
N GLY A 522 -33.01 0.57 -14.87
CA GLY A 522 -33.43 1.72 -14.07
C GLY A 522 -34.96 1.76 -13.85
N PRO A 523 -35.45 2.38 -12.75
CA PRO A 523 -34.72 3.21 -11.77
C PRO A 523 -33.92 2.40 -10.74
N TYR A 524 -32.83 2.98 -10.25
CA TYR A 524 -32.00 2.37 -9.20
C TYR A 524 -32.40 2.87 -7.81
N THR A 525 -32.43 1.96 -6.85
CA THR A 525 -32.60 2.26 -5.42
C THR A 525 -31.26 2.11 -4.72
N ILE A 526 -30.79 3.17 -4.06
CA ILE A 526 -29.50 3.19 -3.35
C ILE A 526 -29.78 3.22 -1.85
N PHE A 527 -29.45 2.12 -1.18
CA PHE A 527 -29.50 2.01 0.27
C PHE A 527 -28.09 2.05 0.83
N TRP A 528 -27.87 2.90 1.83
CA TRP A 528 -26.64 2.87 2.61
C TRP A 528 -26.84 2.11 3.92
N ASP A 529 -25.72 1.77 4.55
CA ASP A 529 -25.61 1.06 5.83
C ASP A 529 -26.33 1.71 7.02
N ASP A 530 -26.66 3.00 6.94
CA ASP A 530 -27.48 3.71 7.93
C ASP A 530 -29.00 3.56 7.69
N GLY A 531 -29.40 2.84 6.64
CA GLY A 531 -30.80 2.57 6.30
C GLY A 531 -31.50 3.73 5.58
N THR A 532 -30.77 4.76 5.16
CA THR A 532 -31.36 5.92 4.46
C THR A 532 -31.12 5.88 2.96
N LEU A 533 -32.07 6.44 2.21
CA LEU A 533 -32.01 6.60 0.76
C LEU A 533 -31.22 7.86 0.42
N TYR A 534 -30.19 7.73 -0.43
CA TYR A 534 -29.36 8.84 -0.89
C TYR A 534 -29.28 8.88 -2.41
N ASP A 535 -28.84 10.02 -2.92
CA ASP A 535 -28.35 10.17 -4.29
C ASP A 535 -27.01 9.44 -4.48
N PHE A 536 -26.46 9.42 -5.70
CA PHE A 536 -25.17 8.79 -6.04
C PHE A 536 -23.97 9.39 -5.30
N THR A 537 -24.12 10.56 -4.67
CA THR A 537 -23.11 11.17 -3.79
C THR A 537 -23.63 11.26 -2.36
N ARG A 538 -22.88 10.67 -1.42
CA ARG A 538 -23.11 10.81 0.02
C ARG A 538 -22.02 11.68 0.63
N ASN A 539 -22.44 12.81 1.20
CA ASN A 539 -21.57 13.81 1.83
C ASN A 539 -21.72 13.77 3.36
N ASN A 540 -20.86 14.53 4.03
CA ASN A 540 -20.84 14.72 5.48
C ASN A 540 -20.55 13.44 6.29
N LEU A 541 -19.73 12.55 5.73
CA LEU A 541 -19.37 11.27 6.33
C LEU A 541 -18.30 11.45 7.39
N ARG A 542 -18.40 10.70 8.50
CA ARG A 542 -17.32 10.52 9.48
C ARG A 542 -16.35 9.43 9.02
N ALA A 543 -15.22 9.27 9.70
CA ALA A 543 -14.43 8.07 9.48
C ALA A 543 -15.19 6.80 9.86
N GLY A 544 -15.00 5.77 9.05
CA GLY A 544 -15.76 4.53 9.16
C GLY A 544 -15.78 3.77 7.85
N THR A 545 -16.34 2.57 7.92
CA THR A 545 -16.58 1.72 6.77
C THR A 545 -18.02 1.85 6.33
N TYR A 546 -18.21 2.26 5.08
CA TYR A 546 -19.51 2.46 4.49
C TYR A 546 -19.79 1.40 3.44
N ARG A 547 -21.05 0.98 3.39
CA ARG A 547 -21.60 0.12 2.35
C ARG A 547 -22.82 0.78 1.73
N ALA A 548 -22.95 0.62 0.43
CA ALA A 548 -24.22 0.82 -0.24
C ALA A 548 -24.60 -0.42 -1.03
N TRP A 549 -25.90 -0.69 -1.03
CA TRP A 549 -26.58 -1.64 -1.89
C TRP A 549 -27.33 -0.83 -2.93
N ILE A 550 -27.04 -1.14 -4.19
CA ILE A 550 -27.75 -0.58 -5.32
C ILE A 550 -28.62 -1.71 -5.84
N THR A 551 -29.92 -1.50 -5.87
CA THR A 551 -30.89 -2.43 -6.45
C THR A 551 -31.48 -1.80 -7.70
N ASP A 552 -31.48 -2.53 -8.79
CA ASP A 552 -32.18 -2.13 -10.00
C ASP A 552 -33.66 -2.57 -9.97
N ASP A 553 -34.44 -2.18 -10.99
CA ASP A 553 -35.88 -2.50 -11.08
C ASP A 553 -36.14 -3.99 -11.39
N ALA A 554 -35.12 -4.72 -11.87
CA ALA A 554 -35.17 -6.17 -12.03
C ALA A 554 -34.93 -6.93 -10.71
N GLY A 555 -34.67 -6.21 -9.61
CA GLY A 555 -34.38 -6.80 -8.30
C GLY A 555 -32.92 -7.25 -8.15
N CYS A 556 -32.07 -6.95 -9.11
CA CYS A 556 -30.64 -7.27 -9.06
C CYS A 556 -29.91 -6.28 -8.17
N THR A 557 -29.17 -6.82 -7.21
CA THR A 557 -28.41 -6.05 -6.24
C THR A 557 -26.92 -6.15 -6.53
N ASP A 558 -26.26 -5.00 -6.60
CA ASP A 558 -24.81 -4.91 -6.54
C ASP A 558 -24.43 -3.98 -5.38
N TYR A 559 -23.23 -4.15 -4.86
CA TYR A 559 -22.75 -3.37 -3.73
C TYR A 559 -21.43 -2.71 -4.09
N ILE A 560 -21.08 -1.66 -3.37
CA ILE A 560 -19.82 -0.96 -3.62
C ILE A 560 -18.65 -1.88 -3.23
N SER A 561 -18.16 -2.67 -4.19
CA SER A 561 -16.81 -3.24 -4.30
C SER A 561 -16.74 -4.11 -5.54
N GLY A 562 -15.66 -4.05 -6.33
CA GLY A 562 -15.40 -5.10 -7.31
C GLY A 562 -15.47 -6.48 -6.66
N ALA A 563 -16.09 -7.45 -7.35
CA ALA A 563 -16.34 -8.83 -6.92
C ALA A 563 -15.50 -9.28 -5.70
N GLY A 564 -16.02 -9.11 -4.47
CA GLY A 564 -15.26 -9.43 -3.26
C GLY A 564 -15.57 -8.69 -1.94
N GLY A 565 -16.49 -7.73 -1.87
CA GLY A 565 -16.98 -7.20 -0.57
C GLY A 565 -16.07 -6.19 0.13
N THR A 566 -15.24 -5.45 -0.60
CA THR A 566 -14.35 -4.44 0.02
C THR A 566 -15.11 -3.18 0.42
N LEU A 567 -15.31 -2.98 1.73
CA LEU A 567 -15.96 -1.81 2.33
C LEU A 567 -15.31 -0.49 1.86
N VAL A 568 -16.12 0.53 1.54
CA VAL A 568 -15.57 1.88 1.31
C VAL A 568 -15.12 2.43 2.65
N THR A 569 -13.81 2.56 2.83
CA THR A 569 -13.24 3.05 4.08
C THR A 569 -12.98 4.53 3.95
N ILE A 570 -13.82 5.37 4.57
CA ILE A 570 -13.45 6.74 4.85
C ILE A 570 -12.51 6.69 6.04
N THR A 571 -11.24 6.94 5.78
CA THR A 571 -10.26 7.00 6.86
C THR A 571 -10.29 8.38 7.48
N GLU A 572 -10.08 8.46 8.78
CA GLU A 572 -9.62 9.70 9.40
C GLU A 572 -8.11 9.69 9.57
N PRO A 573 -7.48 10.88 9.60
CA PRO A 573 -6.19 11.03 10.25
C PRO A 573 -6.29 10.51 11.68
N ALA A 574 -5.21 9.91 12.18
CA ALA A 574 -5.12 9.57 13.60
C ALA A 574 -5.44 10.82 14.45
N ALA A 575 -6.12 10.63 15.58
CA ALA A 575 -6.34 11.69 16.54
C ALA A 575 -5.04 12.43 16.78
N LEU A 576 -5.05 13.73 16.49
CA LEU A 576 -3.94 14.58 16.86
C LEU A 576 -3.88 14.55 18.37
N THR A 577 -2.95 13.76 18.89
CA THR A 577 -2.62 13.81 20.31
C THR A 577 -2.06 15.19 20.62
N ALA A 578 -2.24 15.64 21.85
CA ALA A 578 -1.49 16.79 22.33
C ALA A 578 0.00 16.57 21.96
N PRO A 579 0.69 17.56 21.35
CA PRO A 579 2.08 17.42 20.93
C PRO A 579 2.91 16.82 22.05
N THR A 580 3.83 15.92 21.73
CA THR A 580 4.76 15.47 22.78
C THR A 580 5.67 16.64 23.08
N VAL A 581 5.51 17.17 24.27
CA VAL A 581 6.33 18.27 24.79
C VAL A 581 7.21 17.73 25.90
N THR A 582 8.41 18.26 25.99
CA THR A 582 9.20 18.13 27.21
C THR A 582 8.66 19.20 28.17
N SER A 583 8.03 18.81 29.28
CA SER A 583 7.45 19.75 30.25
C SER A 583 7.64 19.21 31.68
N PRO A 584 8.13 20.02 32.65
CA PRO A 584 8.55 21.40 32.45
C PRO A 584 9.81 21.50 31.57
N VAL A 585 9.87 22.49 30.66
CA VAL A 585 11.17 22.89 30.08
C VAL A 585 11.86 23.68 31.16
N VAL A 586 12.88 23.06 31.74
CA VAL A 586 13.64 23.66 32.81
C VAL A 586 14.80 24.42 32.22
N TYR A 587 14.77 25.74 32.41
CA TYR A 587 15.95 26.57 32.22
C TYR A 587 16.51 26.93 33.59
N ASN A 588 17.82 27.10 33.67
CA ASN A 588 18.38 28.01 34.66
C ASN A 588 18.01 29.44 34.29
N GLN A 589 17.95 30.30 35.29
CA GLN A 589 17.92 31.74 35.02
C GLN A 589 19.08 32.14 34.11
N GLY A 590 18.78 32.81 32.99
CA GLY A 590 19.76 33.32 32.03
C GLY A 590 20.18 32.35 30.92
N ASP A 591 19.70 31.11 30.89
CA ASP A 591 19.96 30.20 29.77
C ASP A 591 19.40 30.78 28.46
N VAL A 592 20.12 30.62 27.34
CA VAL A 592 19.60 31.00 26.02
C VAL A 592 18.45 30.04 25.69
N ALA A 593 17.22 30.53 25.84
CA ALA A 593 16.04 29.77 25.51
C ALA A 593 15.95 29.59 23.99
N VAL A 594 16.12 28.35 23.56
CA VAL A 594 15.72 27.93 22.22
C VAL A 594 14.21 28.08 22.08
N SER A 595 13.74 28.33 20.86
CA SER A 595 12.31 28.26 20.56
C SER A 595 11.77 26.94 21.07
N LEU A 596 10.64 26.99 21.79
CA LEU A 596 10.06 25.79 22.36
C LEU A 596 9.89 24.76 21.26
N THR A 597 10.31 23.55 21.56
CA THR A 597 10.10 22.43 20.67
C THR A 597 8.94 21.61 21.19
N ALA A 598 8.12 21.19 20.26
CA ALA A 598 7.13 20.18 20.48
C ALA A 598 7.22 19.25 19.29
N THR A 599 7.09 17.96 19.53
CA THR A 599 6.97 17.03 18.43
C THR A 599 5.49 16.98 18.08
N SER A 600 5.13 17.57 16.94
CA SER A 600 3.77 17.46 16.43
C SER A 600 3.44 15.99 16.19
N SER A 601 2.22 15.60 16.54
CA SER A 601 1.60 14.37 16.06
C SER A 601 0.97 14.54 14.66
N GLY A 602 1.02 15.76 14.09
CA GLY A 602 0.54 16.12 12.76
C GLY A 602 1.61 16.78 11.88
N SER A 603 1.19 17.56 10.88
CA SER A 603 2.09 18.21 9.90
C SER A 603 2.61 19.59 10.33
N GLY A 604 2.13 20.13 11.46
CA GLY A 604 2.56 21.43 11.98
C GLY A 604 2.19 21.62 13.44
N LEU A 605 2.49 22.79 14.00
CA LEU A 605 2.17 23.16 15.38
C LEU A 605 1.49 24.53 15.40
N LEU A 606 0.58 24.73 16.36
CA LEU A 606 0.11 26.05 16.75
C LEU A 606 0.44 26.32 18.21
N TRP A 607 1.02 27.49 18.46
CA TRP A 607 1.51 27.92 19.75
C TRP A 607 0.61 29.00 20.36
N TYR A 608 0.42 28.91 21.67
CA TYR A 608 -0.53 29.70 22.43
C TYR A 608 0.07 30.13 23.78
N THR A 609 -0.40 31.25 24.30
CA THR A 609 -0.11 31.75 25.65
C THR A 609 -1.26 31.49 26.63
N THR A 610 -2.28 30.73 26.23
CA THR A 610 -3.41 30.33 27.08
C THR A 610 -3.81 28.87 26.86
N SER A 611 -4.35 28.22 27.90
CA SER A 611 -4.79 26.82 27.86
C SER A 611 -6.03 26.57 26.99
N THR A 612 -6.87 27.59 26.81
CA THR A 612 -8.05 27.60 25.93
C THR A 612 -8.20 28.97 25.25
N GLY A 613 -8.80 29.02 24.06
CA GLY A 613 -8.97 30.26 23.28
C GLY A 613 -7.67 30.83 22.71
N GLY A 614 -7.66 32.10 22.28
CA GLY A 614 -6.50 32.77 21.68
C GLY A 614 -6.28 32.45 20.20
N THR A 615 -5.43 33.24 19.53
CA THR A 615 -5.04 33.01 18.13
C THR A 615 -3.70 32.26 18.11
N GLY A 616 -3.67 31.10 17.45
CA GLY A 616 -2.47 30.27 17.38
C GLY A 616 -1.41 30.85 16.47
N SER A 617 -0.15 30.76 16.86
CA SER A 617 1.02 31.10 16.03
C SER A 617 1.65 29.83 15.46
N THR A 618 1.96 29.80 14.17
CA THR A 618 2.75 28.71 13.57
C THR A 618 4.24 28.82 13.91
N THR A 619 4.69 29.97 14.42
CA THR A 619 6.04 30.18 14.94
C THR A 619 6.11 29.83 16.41
N ALA A 620 7.04 28.94 16.76
CA ALA A 620 7.31 28.55 18.13
C ALA A 620 7.82 29.75 18.96
N PRO A 621 7.27 30.00 20.16
CA PRO A 621 7.73 31.05 21.03
C PRO A 621 9.09 30.65 21.61
N SER A 622 10.01 31.62 21.66
CA SER A 622 11.23 31.52 22.47
C SER A 622 10.91 32.06 23.86
N PRO A 623 10.87 31.21 24.90
CA PRO A 623 10.52 31.66 26.25
C PRO A 623 11.54 32.66 26.78
N SER A 624 11.09 33.61 27.60
CA SER A 624 12.03 34.43 28.35
C SER A 624 12.57 33.65 29.55
N THR A 625 13.89 33.55 29.68
CA THR A 625 14.60 32.96 30.84
C THR A 625 15.10 34.03 31.81
N ALA A 626 14.68 35.29 31.63
CA ALA A 626 15.17 36.43 32.39
C ALA A 626 14.66 36.45 33.84
N THR A 627 13.56 35.75 34.15
CA THR A 627 12.89 35.82 35.46
C THR A 627 12.60 34.42 36.00
N VAL A 628 13.03 34.16 37.24
CA VAL A 628 12.78 32.92 37.98
C VAL A 628 11.27 32.75 38.20
N GLY A 629 10.77 31.54 37.98
CA GLY A 629 9.36 31.22 38.08
C GLY A 629 8.89 30.33 36.94
N SER A 630 7.60 30.02 36.92
CA SER A 630 7.00 29.20 35.87
C SER A 630 6.12 30.05 34.96
N THR A 631 6.38 29.99 33.66
CA THR A 631 5.51 30.55 32.62
C THR A 631 5.02 29.42 31.74
N SER A 632 3.70 29.28 31.63
CA SER A 632 3.10 28.26 30.78
C SER A 632 2.93 28.76 29.35
N TYR A 633 3.31 27.89 28.41
CA TYR A 633 2.98 27.99 26.99
C TYR A 633 2.17 26.76 26.64
N TRP A 634 1.28 26.89 25.66
CA TRP A 634 0.46 25.78 25.21
C TRP A 634 0.70 25.58 23.74
N VAL A 635 0.76 24.32 23.32
CA VAL A 635 0.97 23.97 21.93
C VAL A 635 0.03 22.86 21.55
N SER A 636 -0.55 22.98 20.36
CA SER A 636 -1.35 21.93 19.73
C SER A 636 -0.68 21.46 18.46
N SER A 637 -0.97 20.21 18.11
CA SER A 637 -0.61 19.67 16.81
C SER A 637 -1.63 20.17 15.81
N ILE A 638 -1.17 20.51 14.61
CA ILE A 638 -2.06 20.77 13.47
C ILE A 638 -1.74 19.85 12.30
N SER A 639 -2.75 19.58 11.47
CA SER A 639 -2.60 18.89 10.19
C SER A 639 -2.75 19.87 9.00
N GLY A 640 -2.41 19.43 7.79
CA GLY A 640 -2.55 20.22 6.55
C GLY A 640 -4.00 20.60 6.21
N ALA A 641 -4.97 20.03 6.92
CA ALA A 641 -6.39 20.34 6.86
C ALA A 641 -6.84 21.41 7.89
N SER A 642 -5.92 22.06 8.60
CA SER A 642 -6.20 23.04 9.67
C SER A 642 -6.91 22.45 10.91
N CYS A 643 -6.85 21.14 11.09
CA CYS A 643 -7.34 20.46 12.30
C CYS A 643 -6.38 20.70 13.45
N GLU A 644 -6.89 20.91 14.66
CA GLU A 644 -6.09 21.14 15.86
C GLU A 644 -6.33 20.03 16.89
N SER A 645 -5.29 19.61 17.63
CA SER A 645 -5.45 18.63 18.72
C SER A 645 -6.47 19.10 19.76
N SER A 646 -7.37 18.20 20.20
CA SER A 646 -8.46 18.51 21.13
C SER A 646 -7.99 18.99 22.51
N SER A 647 -6.76 18.65 22.88
CA SER A 647 -6.03 19.16 24.03
C SER A 647 -4.73 19.79 23.58
N ARG A 648 -4.36 20.93 24.19
CA ARG A 648 -3.03 21.51 24.07
C ARG A 648 -2.10 20.89 25.10
N SER A 649 -0.87 20.63 24.70
CA SER A 649 0.18 20.27 25.64
C SER A 649 0.70 21.53 26.32
N GLU A 650 0.60 21.56 27.65
CA GLU A 650 1.18 22.63 28.44
C GLU A 650 2.70 22.40 28.57
N ILE A 651 3.45 23.34 28.03
CA ILE A 651 4.87 23.50 28.31
C ILE A 651 4.99 24.49 29.46
N VAL A 652 5.16 23.97 30.67
CA VAL A 652 5.52 24.79 31.82
C VAL A 652 7.00 25.10 31.66
N VAL A 653 7.33 26.33 31.29
CA VAL A 653 8.72 26.78 31.30
C VAL A 653 9.02 27.18 32.73
N THR A 654 9.70 26.29 33.45
CA THR A 654 10.12 26.55 34.84
C THR A 654 11.57 26.99 34.82
N VAL A 655 11.78 28.25 35.17
CA VAL A 655 13.11 28.78 35.41
C VAL A 655 13.49 28.42 36.84
N ASN A 656 14.19 27.29 37.01
CA ASN A 656 14.60 26.72 38.29
C ASN A 656 15.88 27.40 38.81
N ALA A 657 16.02 27.39 40.14
CA ALA A 657 17.32 27.48 40.79
C ALA A 657 17.82 26.05 41.09
N TYR A 658 19.04 25.70 40.70
CA TYR A 658 19.58 24.34 40.90
C TYR A 658 20.06 24.10 42.34
N THR A 659 19.96 22.85 42.86
CA THR A 659 20.92 22.37 43.89
C THR A 659 22.09 21.78 43.15
N ASN A 660 23.19 22.53 43.17
CA ASN A 660 24.28 22.30 42.24
C ASN A 660 24.93 20.93 42.45
N PRO A 661 25.54 20.32 41.41
CA PRO A 661 26.61 19.34 41.64
C PRO A 661 27.63 19.90 42.64
N PRO A 662 28.53 19.06 43.19
CA PRO A 662 29.68 19.61 43.90
C PRO A 662 30.29 20.71 43.02
N THR A 663 30.64 21.84 43.61
CA THR A 663 31.23 22.95 42.87
C THR A 663 32.74 22.85 42.93
N THR A 664 33.40 23.25 41.86
CA THR A 664 34.83 23.51 41.86
C THR A 664 35.07 24.88 41.26
N ALA A 665 36.15 25.53 41.67
CA ALA A 665 36.65 26.69 40.95
C ALA A 665 37.28 26.30 39.60
N TRP A 666 37.65 25.02 39.42
CA TRP A 666 38.46 24.56 38.28
C TRP A 666 38.00 23.17 37.80
N THR A 667 37.35 23.11 36.63
CA THR A 667 36.89 21.86 36.00
C THR A 667 38.03 21.08 35.34
N THR A 668 39.10 21.77 34.97
CA THR A 668 40.40 21.15 34.69
C THR A 668 41.32 21.44 35.86
N GLN A 669 41.79 20.37 36.51
CA GLN A 669 42.74 20.48 37.61
C GLN A 669 44.09 19.89 37.21
N VAL A 670 45.15 20.55 37.62
CA VAL A 670 46.50 20.02 37.47
C VAL A 670 46.96 19.35 38.74
N TYR A 671 47.90 18.41 38.59
CA TYR A 671 48.59 17.75 39.68
C TYR A 671 50.05 17.48 39.33
N THR A 672 50.85 17.14 40.34
CA THR A 672 52.28 16.85 40.21
C THR A 672 52.57 15.42 40.65
N GLY A 673 53.57 14.79 40.02
CA GLY A 673 54.04 13.44 40.34
C GLY A 673 53.04 12.31 40.06
N ASN A 674 53.44 11.06 40.34
CA ASN A 674 52.67 9.85 40.01
C ASN A 674 51.99 9.20 41.24
N ASP A 675 52.10 9.81 42.41
CA ASP A 675 51.66 9.27 43.71
C ASP A 675 50.32 9.86 44.19
N LYS A 676 49.67 10.71 43.37
CA LYS A 676 48.45 11.43 43.78
C LYS A 676 47.20 10.62 43.48
N ASP A 677 46.21 10.72 44.37
CA ASP A 677 44.91 10.07 44.25
C ASP A 677 43.76 11.11 44.26
N LEU A 678 42.51 10.64 44.16
CA LEU A 678 41.32 11.49 44.10
C LEU A 678 41.17 12.46 45.28
N THR A 679 41.85 12.25 46.41
CA THR A 679 41.76 13.14 47.57
C THR A 679 42.40 14.50 47.37
N VAL A 680 43.30 14.65 46.38
CA VAL A 680 43.96 15.94 46.10
C VAL A 680 43.12 16.87 45.22
N LEU A 681 42.01 16.37 44.66
CA LEU A 681 41.14 17.15 43.79
C LEU A 681 40.30 18.14 44.60
N SER A 682 40.36 19.40 44.21
CA SER A 682 39.70 20.52 44.88
C SER A 682 38.22 20.60 44.46
N VAL A 683 37.37 19.89 45.18
CA VAL A 683 35.92 19.83 44.95
C VAL A 683 35.18 20.15 46.26
N SER A 684 34.24 21.09 46.20
CA SER A 684 33.42 21.50 47.34
C SER A 684 32.02 20.90 47.23
N GLY A 685 31.64 20.08 48.20
CA GLY A 685 30.31 19.49 48.29
C GLY A 685 30.16 18.57 49.49
N ASN A 686 28.96 18.04 49.69
CA ASN A 686 28.63 17.19 50.84
C ASN A 686 28.63 15.71 50.45
N SER A 687 29.32 14.86 51.22
CA SER A 687 29.36 13.40 51.00
C SER A 687 29.68 13.02 49.55
N LEU A 688 30.89 13.40 49.10
CA LEU A 688 31.34 13.22 47.73
C LEU A 688 31.49 11.75 47.34
N LYS A 689 31.10 11.41 46.11
CA LYS A 689 31.30 10.10 45.49
C LYS A 689 31.91 10.27 44.11
N TRP A 690 32.95 9.47 43.81
CA TRP A 690 33.71 9.57 42.56
C TRP A 690 33.43 8.40 41.62
N TYR A 691 33.45 8.66 40.33
CA TYR A 691 33.09 7.72 39.27
C TYR A 691 34.02 7.87 38.06
N ASP A 692 34.12 6.80 37.27
CA ASP A 692 34.90 6.73 36.03
C ASP A 692 34.20 7.39 34.82
N VAL A 693 32.88 7.62 34.87
CA VAL A 693 32.09 8.22 33.77
C VAL A 693 31.01 9.21 34.26
N ALA A 694 30.58 10.10 33.36
CA ALA A 694 29.60 11.17 33.61
C ALA A 694 28.24 10.67 34.09
N THR A 695 27.85 9.46 33.66
CA THR A 695 26.57 8.84 33.99
C THR A 695 26.75 7.32 34.00
N GLY A 696 26.33 6.64 35.06
CA GLY A 696 26.57 5.20 35.24
C GLY A 696 27.98 4.88 35.77
N GLY A 697 28.57 3.77 35.33
CA GLY A 697 29.95 3.34 35.63
C GLY A 697 30.26 2.93 37.07
N ASN A 698 31.54 2.72 37.35
CA ASN A 698 32.01 2.18 38.63
C ASN A 698 32.29 3.30 39.64
N LEU A 699 31.91 3.07 40.89
CA LEU A 699 32.32 3.91 42.01
C LEU A 699 33.82 3.71 42.27
N LEU A 700 34.58 4.79 42.28
CA LEU A 700 36.01 4.80 42.49
C LEU A 700 36.34 5.03 43.98
N PRO A 701 37.21 4.20 44.60
CA PRO A 701 37.73 4.48 45.93
C PRO A 701 38.52 5.79 45.96
N SER A 702 38.51 6.50 47.10
CA SER A 702 39.26 7.76 47.23
C SER A 702 40.78 7.60 47.02
N THR A 703 41.31 6.39 47.19
CA THR A 703 42.73 6.04 46.98
C THR A 703 43.07 5.72 45.53
N THR A 704 42.15 5.91 44.57
CA THR A 704 42.43 5.70 43.14
C THR A 704 43.45 6.73 42.65
N LEU A 705 44.60 6.26 42.16
CA LEU A 705 45.66 7.10 41.61
C LEU A 705 45.18 7.87 40.36
N LEU A 706 45.63 9.12 40.25
CA LEU A 706 45.34 10.01 39.14
C LEU A 706 46.17 9.61 37.91
N VAL A 707 45.47 9.47 36.78
CA VAL A 707 46.05 9.21 35.47
C VAL A 707 45.98 10.50 34.65
N ASP A 708 47.06 10.83 33.97
CA ASP A 708 47.16 12.05 33.17
C ASP A 708 46.07 12.10 32.09
N GLU A 709 45.57 13.30 31.81
CA GLU A 709 44.47 13.62 30.90
C GLU A 709 43.14 12.90 31.17
N THR A 710 43.00 12.25 32.33
CA THR A 710 41.81 11.46 32.65
C THR A 710 40.74 12.33 33.29
N THR A 711 39.48 12.12 32.90
CA THR A 711 38.33 12.81 33.51
C THR A 711 37.65 11.93 34.54
N TYR A 712 37.58 12.42 35.77
CA TYR A 712 36.89 11.80 36.89
C TYR A 712 35.60 12.57 37.19
N TYR A 713 34.56 11.86 37.62
CA TYR A 713 33.24 12.45 37.80
C TYR A 713 32.81 12.37 39.25
N VAL A 714 32.38 13.49 39.84
CA VAL A 714 32.03 13.55 41.26
C VAL A 714 30.60 14.05 41.47
N SER A 715 29.84 13.32 42.27
CA SER A 715 28.53 13.75 42.78
C SER A 715 28.62 14.14 44.25
N GLN A 716 27.63 14.91 44.72
CA GLN A 716 27.39 15.12 46.14
C GLN A 716 26.02 14.58 46.53
N THR A 717 25.88 14.20 47.80
CA THR A 717 24.59 13.81 48.38
C THR A 717 24.17 14.84 49.44
N ILE A 718 23.08 15.57 49.21
CA ILE A 718 22.49 16.53 50.16
C ILE A 718 21.07 16.07 50.49
N GLY A 719 20.75 15.92 51.78
CA GLY A 719 19.41 15.50 52.21
C GLY A 719 18.98 14.11 51.72
N GLY A 720 19.94 13.23 51.39
CA GLY A 720 19.69 11.90 50.83
C GLY A 720 19.50 11.86 49.30
N VAL A 721 19.50 13.01 48.62
CA VAL A 721 19.41 13.12 47.15
C VAL A 721 20.78 13.42 46.57
N GLU A 722 21.25 12.57 45.65
CA GLU A 722 22.50 12.74 44.93
C GLU A 722 22.29 13.71 43.75
N SER A 723 23.25 14.61 43.49
CA SER A 723 23.16 15.56 42.37
C SER A 723 22.99 14.83 41.03
N SER A 724 21.98 15.21 40.26
CA SER A 724 21.65 14.56 38.98
C SER A 724 22.79 14.67 37.96
N ASN A 725 23.54 15.77 38.03
CA ASN A 725 24.77 15.95 37.28
C ASN A 725 25.97 15.62 38.19
N ARG A 726 26.95 14.92 37.62
CA ARG A 726 28.28 14.79 38.23
C ARG A 726 29.15 15.90 37.69
N LEU A 727 29.88 16.56 38.58
CA LEU A 727 30.92 17.48 38.17
C LEU A 727 32.06 16.69 37.53
N ALA A 728 32.37 16.98 36.27
CA ALA A 728 33.53 16.41 35.59
C ALA A 728 34.79 17.19 36.00
N ILE A 729 35.81 16.47 36.46
CA ILE A 729 37.15 16.98 36.76
C ILE A 729 38.14 16.27 35.85
N THR A 730 38.63 16.98 34.84
CA THR A 730 39.76 16.51 34.02
C THR A 730 41.05 16.81 34.75
N VAL A 731 41.89 15.81 34.97
CA VAL A 731 43.17 15.97 35.67
C VAL A 731 44.32 15.90 34.68
N ASN A 732 45.23 16.87 34.75
CA ASN A 732 46.40 16.92 33.87
C ASN A 732 47.67 17.00 34.73
N LYS A 733 48.63 16.12 34.48
CA LYS A 733 49.93 16.17 35.13
C LYS A 733 50.74 17.28 34.47
N ILE A 734 51.07 18.31 35.23
CA ILE A 734 51.75 19.49 34.68
C ILE A 734 53.26 19.49 34.96
N SER A 735 53.72 18.78 35.99
CA SER A 735 55.13 18.75 36.44
C SER A 735 55.41 17.52 37.32
N GLU A 736 56.68 17.23 37.56
CA GLU A 736 57.07 16.31 38.64
C GLU A 736 56.88 16.97 40.02
N ASN A 737 56.79 16.15 41.08
CA ASN A 737 56.63 16.64 42.46
C ASN A 737 57.85 17.42 42.98
N THR A 738 59.03 17.10 42.45
CA THR A 738 60.32 17.65 42.90
C THR A 738 61.22 17.90 41.70
N HIS A 739 61.77 19.11 41.58
CA HIS A 739 62.82 19.43 40.60
C HIS A 739 64.16 19.64 41.30
N LEU A 740 65.18 18.94 40.80
CA LEU A 740 66.58 19.09 41.21
C LEU A 740 67.30 19.94 40.16
N LEU A 741 67.72 21.15 40.54
CA LEU A 741 68.27 22.14 39.62
C LEU A 741 69.67 22.61 40.05
N PRO A 742 70.55 23.00 39.10
CA PRO A 742 71.85 23.57 39.43
C PRO A 742 71.74 25.00 40.03
N PRO A 743 72.77 25.49 40.74
CA PRO A 743 72.80 26.86 41.26
C PRO A 743 72.57 27.92 40.17
N ALA A 744 71.81 28.97 40.50
CA ALA A 744 71.41 30.07 39.62
C ALA A 744 70.38 29.74 38.52
N SER A 745 69.67 28.61 38.62
CA SER A 745 68.52 28.34 37.75
C SER A 745 67.41 29.38 37.89
N THR A 746 66.70 29.60 36.79
CA THR A 746 65.56 30.53 36.66
C THR A 746 64.27 29.76 36.38
N VAL A 747 63.12 30.45 36.41
CA VAL A 747 61.81 29.85 36.07
C VAL A 747 61.81 29.17 34.71
N ALA A 748 62.60 29.65 33.73
CA ALA A 748 62.74 29.01 32.43
C ALA A 748 63.34 27.59 32.47
N ASP A 749 64.04 27.22 33.55
CA ASP A 749 64.63 25.90 33.75
C ASP A 749 63.64 24.88 34.35
N LEU A 750 62.44 25.31 34.72
CA LEU A 750 61.41 24.43 35.26
C LEU A 750 60.76 23.61 34.14
N ILE A 751 60.69 22.29 34.33
CA ILE A 751 60.02 21.39 33.41
C ILE A 751 58.52 21.37 33.74
N ALA A 752 57.72 22.09 32.95
CA ALA A 752 56.27 21.94 32.96
C ALA A 752 55.79 21.54 31.57
N THR A 753 55.02 20.46 31.47
CA THR A 753 54.37 20.04 30.23
C THR A 753 52.89 20.42 30.33
N PRO A 754 52.50 21.64 29.92
CA PRO A 754 51.09 22.00 29.90
C PRO A 754 50.36 21.16 28.85
N THR A 755 49.07 20.94 29.07
CA THR A 755 48.21 20.25 28.11
C THR A 755 48.14 21.04 26.80
N SER A 756 47.98 20.33 25.68
CA SER A 756 47.94 20.92 24.34
C SER A 756 47.03 22.16 24.27
N GLY A 757 47.58 23.27 23.76
CA GLY A 757 46.87 24.55 23.62
C GLY A 757 46.87 25.45 24.86
N ARG A 758 47.51 25.04 25.98
CA ARG A 758 47.65 25.87 27.18
C ARG A 758 49.11 26.24 27.46
N THR A 759 49.33 27.27 28.27
CA THR A 759 50.66 27.70 28.71
C THR A 759 50.78 27.56 30.23
N ALA A 760 51.92 27.06 30.72
CA ALA A 760 52.20 26.95 32.15
C ALA A 760 52.64 28.29 32.75
N GLN A 761 52.20 28.58 33.97
CA GLN A 761 52.57 29.80 34.70
C GLN A 761 52.93 29.49 36.15
N TRP A 762 54.02 30.12 36.64
CA TRP A 762 54.62 29.81 37.94
C TRP A 762 54.42 30.93 38.96
N PHE A 763 54.29 30.55 40.23
CA PHE A 763 53.98 31.43 41.35
C PHE A 763 54.72 31.00 42.62
N THR A 764 54.90 31.94 43.56
CA THR A 764 55.45 31.67 44.90
C THR A 764 54.37 31.33 45.94
N THR A 765 53.08 31.46 45.57
CA THR A 765 51.95 31.27 46.49
C THR A 765 50.84 30.41 45.87
N ALA A 766 50.15 29.65 46.73
CA ALA A 766 49.08 28.74 46.32
C ALA A 766 47.85 29.46 45.75
N THR A 767 47.61 30.71 46.15
CA THR A 767 46.49 31.56 45.67
C THR A 767 46.94 33.03 45.64
N GLY A 768 46.46 33.79 44.65
CA GLY A 768 46.82 35.21 44.49
C GLY A 768 48.26 35.43 43.97
N GLY A 769 48.78 36.67 44.06
CA GLY A 769 50.15 37.00 43.66
C GLY A 769 50.35 37.18 42.14
N THR A 770 51.47 37.80 41.78
CA THR A 770 51.87 38.02 40.39
C THR A 770 52.57 36.79 39.82
N PRO A 771 52.35 36.46 38.53
CA PRO A 771 53.14 35.47 37.83
C PRO A 771 54.64 35.75 37.90
N LEU A 772 55.44 34.71 38.07
CA LEU A 772 56.89 34.80 37.95
C LEU A 772 57.27 34.95 36.47
N ALA A 773 58.19 35.86 36.19
CA ALA A 773 58.78 36.02 34.87
C ALA A 773 59.75 34.86 34.59
N SER A 774 59.96 34.54 33.32
CA SER A 774 60.89 33.47 32.90
C SER A 774 62.33 33.71 33.38
N THR A 775 62.69 34.95 33.69
CA THR A 775 64.01 35.36 34.18
C THR A 775 64.17 35.33 35.70
N ASP A 776 63.10 35.09 36.46
CA ASP A 776 63.17 35.10 37.93
C ASP A 776 64.02 33.93 38.45
N VAL A 777 64.94 34.20 39.37
CA VAL A 777 65.89 33.21 39.93
C VAL A 777 65.21 32.34 40.99
N LEU A 778 65.46 31.03 40.95
CA LEU A 778 64.88 30.04 41.86
C LEU A 778 65.77 29.78 43.08
N SER A 779 65.13 29.46 44.20
CA SER A 779 65.77 29.06 45.46
C SER A 779 65.13 27.78 46.02
N ASN A 780 65.77 27.13 46.99
CA ASN A 780 65.15 25.98 47.68
C ASN A 780 63.81 26.38 48.31
N GLY A 781 62.75 25.65 48.01
CA GLY A 781 61.40 25.98 48.48
C GLY A 781 60.28 25.35 47.66
N VAL A 782 59.04 25.67 48.03
CA VAL A 782 57.84 25.21 47.30
C VAL A 782 57.36 26.33 46.38
N TYR A 783 57.19 26.01 45.11
CA TYR A 783 56.62 26.87 44.08
C TYR A 783 55.31 26.27 43.58
N TYR A 784 54.50 27.07 42.91
CA TYR A 784 53.18 26.67 42.45
C TYR A 784 53.04 26.88 40.95
N VAL A 785 52.44 25.91 40.26
CA VAL A 785 52.22 25.96 38.81
C VAL A 785 50.75 25.74 38.44
N ASP A 786 50.24 26.52 37.48
CA ASP A 786 48.94 26.34 36.81
C ASP A 786 49.08 26.46 35.27
N GLN A 787 47.96 26.34 34.53
CA GLN A 787 47.91 26.51 33.06
C GLN A 787 46.70 27.35 32.57
N PHE A 788 46.83 28.12 31.46
CA PHE A 788 45.78 29.04 30.95
C PHE A 788 45.60 29.13 29.40
N THR A 789 44.47 29.73 28.93
CA THR A 789 44.10 30.03 27.49
C THR A 789 43.39 31.38 27.30
N ASN A 790 43.50 32.05 26.13
CA ASN A 790 42.78 33.30 25.77
C ASN A 790 41.48 33.05 24.97
N ILE A 791 40.43 33.86 25.16
CA ILE A 791 39.07 33.76 24.59
C ILE A 791 38.65 35.11 24.00
N THR A 792 38.06 35.13 22.79
CA THR A 792 37.54 36.34 22.10
C THR A 792 36.02 36.49 22.24
N SER A 793 35.50 37.72 22.28
CA SER A 793 34.06 38.02 22.20
C SER A 793 33.75 39.23 21.31
N VAL A 794 32.61 39.19 20.61
CA VAL A 794 32.11 40.27 19.74
C VAL A 794 30.82 40.85 20.30
N GLU A 795 30.76 42.16 20.47
CA GLU A 795 29.60 42.88 21.02
C GLU A 795 29.13 43.97 20.04
N THR A 796 27.82 44.16 19.92
CA THR A 796 27.27 45.33 19.23
C THR A 796 27.18 46.49 20.22
N ILE A 797 27.95 47.55 20.00
CA ILE A 797 27.99 48.69 20.91
C ILE A 797 27.16 49.87 20.40
N GLY A 798 26.97 50.03 19.09
CA GLY A 798 26.21 51.14 18.52
C GLY A 798 25.24 50.69 17.43
N SER A 799 24.03 51.25 17.41
CA SER A 799 22.99 50.97 16.40
C SER A 799 22.28 52.25 15.95
N GLY A 800 21.47 52.18 14.89
CA GLY A 800 20.76 53.35 14.34
C GLY A 800 21.58 54.16 13.31
N PHE A 801 22.57 53.53 12.70
CA PHE A 801 23.28 54.04 11.52
C PHE A 801 22.56 53.62 10.23
N ASN A 802 23.01 54.10 9.08
CA ASN A 802 22.55 53.67 7.76
C ASN A 802 23.74 53.62 6.80
N ALA A 803 24.20 52.40 6.51
CA ALA A 803 25.45 52.10 5.84
C ALA A 803 26.68 52.77 6.48
N PRO A 804 26.99 52.51 7.78
CA PRO A 804 28.20 53.01 8.40
C PRO A 804 29.43 52.45 7.67
N SER A 805 30.34 53.32 7.22
CA SER A 805 31.43 52.92 6.31
C SER A 805 32.83 53.11 6.87
N GLY A 806 33.00 54.03 7.82
CA GLY A 806 34.27 54.39 8.42
C GLY A 806 34.09 54.68 9.90
N VAL A 807 35.09 54.32 10.70
CA VAL A 807 35.09 54.51 12.14
C VAL A 807 36.46 55.04 12.57
N ALA A 808 36.48 55.99 13.50
CA ALA A 808 37.70 56.52 14.09
C ALA A 808 37.48 56.84 15.57
N VAL A 809 38.54 56.87 16.36
CA VAL A 809 38.49 57.15 17.80
C VAL A 809 39.14 58.50 18.07
N GLN A 810 38.44 59.38 18.79
CA GLN A 810 38.99 60.65 19.27
C GLN A 810 39.89 60.42 20.50
N ALA A 811 40.76 61.37 20.80
CA ALA A 811 41.68 61.28 21.94
C ALA A 811 40.98 61.17 23.31
N ASP A 812 39.72 61.63 23.41
CA ASP A 812 38.90 61.50 24.61
C ASP A 812 38.14 60.15 24.70
N GLY A 813 38.38 59.24 23.74
CA GLY A 813 37.77 57.92 23.68
C GLY A 813 36.41 57.88 22.96
N LYS A 814 35.86 59.02 22.53
CA LYS A 814 34.62 59.04 21.73
C LYS A 814 34.84 58.45 20.34
N ILE A 815 33.79 57.84 19.82
CA ILE A 815 33.84 57.13 18.54
C ILE A 815 33.12 57.98 17.49
N LEU A 816 33.79 58.23 16.37
CA LEU A 816 33.24 58.91 15.20
C LEU A 816 32.90 57.88 14.12
N VAL A 817 31.75 58.06 13.49
CA VAL A 817 31.22 57.14 12.48
C VAL A 817 30.78 57.93 11.25
N SER A 818 31.32 57.56 10.09
CA SER A 818 30.81 58.00 8.79
C SER A 818 29.52 57.25 8.47
N ASP A 819 28.38 57.93 8.55
CA ASP A 819 27.05 57.36 8.34
C ASP A 819 26.57 57.72 6.92
N SER A 820 27.03 56.94 5.93
CA SER A 820 27.05 57.35 4.52
C SER A 820 25.66 57.69 3.97
N ASN A 821 24.65 56.84 4.21
CA ASN A 821 23.31 57.04 3.65
C ASN A 821 22.49 58.06 4.45
N ASN A 822 22.91 58.40 5.67
CA ASN A 822 22.30 59.47 6.46
C ASN A 822 22.97 60.83 6.20
N HIS A 823 23.95 60.91 5.29
CA HIS A 823 24.58 62.16 4.89
C HIS A 823 25.19 62.93 6.09
N ALA A 824 25.78 62.18 7.03
CA ALA A 824 26.26 62.73 8.30
C ALA A 824 27.48 61.98 8.85
N ILE A 825 28.27 62.68 9.66
CA ILE A 825 29.19 62.03 10.61
C ILE A 825 28.48 62.03 11.95
N LYS A 826 28.37 60.87 12.58
CA LYS A 826 27.81 60.69 13.92
C LYS A 826 28.92 60.48 14.94
N ARG A 827 28.64 60.83 16.19
CA ARG A 827 29.55 60.61 17.33
C ARG A 827 28.80 59.88 18.44
N MET A 828 29.52 59.02 19.16
CA MET A 828 28.98 58.25 20.29
C MET A 828 30.03 58.14 21.40
N ASP A 829 29.56 57.87 22.62
CA ASP A 829 30.43 57.58 23.75
C ASP A 829 31.11 56.21 23.59
N SER A 830 32.20 56.01 24.32
CA SER A 830 33.02 54.80 24.22
C SER A 830 32.25 53.53 24.60
N ASP A 831 31.16 53.61 25.36
CA ASP A 831 30.37 52.44 25.74
C ASP A 831 29.30 52.05 24.72
N GLY A 832 29.05 52.87 23.70
CA GLY A 832 27.95 52.64 22.78
C GLY A 832 26.84 53.69 22.79
N THR A 833 26.78 54.49 23.85
CA THR A 833 25.62 55.34 24.14
C THR A 833 25.77 56.76 23.57
N ASN A 834 24.71 57.57 23.71
CA ASN A 834 24.68 58.98 23.30
C ASN A 834 25.08 59.23 21.84
N ILE A 835 24.50 58.45 20.92
CA ILE A 835 24.73 58.60 19.47
C ILE A 835 24.06 59.89 18.99
N GLU A 836 24.86 60.86 18.55
CA GLU A 836 24.41 62.16 18.04
C GLU A 836 24.88 62.40 16.60
N ILE A 837 24.13 63.22 15.85
CA ILE A 837 24.60 63.78 14.58
C ILE A 837 25.65 64.84 14.93
N PHE A 838 26.92 64.51 14.69
CA PHE A 838 28.05 65.34 15.05
C PHE A 838 28.27 66.46 14.04
N THR A 839 28.07 66.17 12.76
CA THR A 839 28.02 67.19 11.71
C THR A 839 27.17 66.72 10.53
N ALA A 840 26.51 67.67 9.86
CA ALA A 840 25.60 67.45 8.73
C ALA A 840 25.97 68.35 7.55
N GLY A 841 25.40 68.10 6.36
CA GLY A 841 25.74 68.84 5.13
C GLY A 841 26.94 68.24 4.37
N ILE A 842 27.22 66.96 4.62
CA ILE A 842 28.17 66.12 3.89
C ILE A 842 27.32 65.12 3.12
N ASN A 843 27.64 64.82 1.86
CA ASN A 843 26.73 63.96 1.10
C ASN A 843 27.03 62.48 1.34
N SER A 844 28.19 61.96 0.97
CA SER A 844 28.48 60.53 1.17
C SER A 844 29.79 60.34 1.93
N PRO A 845 29.79 60.58 3.26
CA PRO A 845 30.99 60.39 4.07
C PRO A 845 31.42 58.92 4.05
N SER A 846 32.72 58.68 3.89
CA SER A 846 33.31 57.33 3.82
C SER A 846 34.45 57.12 4.82
N GLY A 847 35.71 57.23 4.40
CA GLY A 847 36.86 57.15 5.29
C GLY A 847 36.90 58.32 6.26
N ILE A 848 37.35 58.06 7.49
CA ILE A 848 37.46 59.06 8.55
C ILE A 848 38.71 58.77 9.39
N ALA A 849 39.45 59.82 9.72
CA ALA A 849 40.65 59.74 10.55
C ALA A 849 40.80 61.01 11.39
N VAL A 850 41.51 60.90 12.52
CA VAL A 850 41.77 62.02 13.43
C VAL A 850 43.26 62.35 13.37
N GLN A 851 43.58 63.61 13.10
CA GLN A 851 44.96 64.11 13.13
C GLN A 851 45.45 64.26 14.58
N SER A 852 46.78 64.32 14.76
CA SER A 852 47.39 64.48 16.08
C SER A 852 47.03 65.81 16.78
N ASP A 853 46.65 66.84 16.02
CA ASP A 853 46.13 68.12 16.55
C ASP A 853 44.62 68.07 16.88
N GLY A 854 43.98 66.91 16.73
CA GLY A 854 42.57 66.67 17.00
C GLY A 854 41.63 67.00 15.85
N LYS A 855 42.10 67.59 14.74
CA LYS A 855 41.24 67.84 13.57
C LYS A 855 40.81 66.53 12.93
N ILE A 856 39.60 66.51 12.39
CA ILE A 856 38.99 65.32 11.82
C ILE A 856 39.02 65.46 10.31
N VAL A 857 39.65 64.51 9.63
CA VAL A 857 39.70 64.43 8.16
C VAL A 857 38.79 63.29 7.74
N PHE A 858 38.01 63.51 6.70
CA PHE A 858 37.10 62.52 6.16
C PHE A 858 36.96 62.67 4.65
N THR A 859 36.51 61.61 4.01
CA THR A 859 36.25 61.60 2.57
C THR A 859 34.76 61.69 2.28
N ASP A 860 34.38 62.48 1.28
CA ASP A 860 33.01 62.66 0.81
C ASP A 860 32.94 62.26 -0.68
N SER A 861 32.30 61.13 -0.97
CA SER A 861 32.45 60.43 -2.27
C SER A 861 31.58 60.95 -3.42
N ASP A 862 30.78 62.00 -3.22
CA ASP A 862 29.83 62.49 -4.24
C ASP A 862 30.38 63.53 -5.21
N ASN A 863 29.76 63.62 -6.40
CA ASN A 863 29.97 64.52 -7.56
C ASN A 863 31.11 65.57 -7.41
N GLY A 864 32.35 65.07 -7.42
CA GLY A 864 33.58 65.84 -7.20
C GLY A 864 34.55 65.22 -6.19
N ALA A 865 34.11 64.21 -5.43
CA ALA A 865 34.85 63.29 -4.57
C ALA A 865 36.04 63.94 -3.84
N LYS A 866 35.77 64.35 -2.59
CA LYS A 866 36.56 65.33 -1.85
C LYS A 866 37.18 64.72 -0.60
N VAL A 867 38.40 65.14 -0.28
CA VAL A 867 38.95 65.00 1.07
C VAL A 867 38.65 66.29 1.80
N LYS A 868 37.90 66.19 2.90
CA LYS A 868 37.47 67.33 3.71
C LYS A 868 38.07 67.25 5.10
N ARG A 869 38.16 68.39 5.77
CA ARG A 869 38.61 68.50 7.15
C ARG A 869 37.68 69.39 7.94
N MET A 870 37.49 69.06 9.22
CA MET A 870 36.78 69.87 10.19
C MET A 870 37.55 69.97 11.50
N ASN A 871 37.14 70.91 12.33
CA ASN A 871 37.62 71.03 13.70
C ASN A 871 37.22 69.81 14.54
N SER A 872 37.89 69.62 15.68
CA SER A 872 37.64 68.51 16.62
C SER A 872 36.22 68.50 17.22
N ASP A 873 35.50 69.62 17.12
CA ASP A 873 34.12 69.81 17.57
C ASP A 873 33.08 69.69 16.43
N GLY A 874 33.51 69.37 15.21
CA GLY A 874 32.63 69.19 14.04
C GLY A 874 32.34 70.46 13.25
N SER A 875 32.85 71.61 13.70
CA SER A 875 32.71 72.91 13.02
C SER A 875 33.72 73.12 11.88
N ASN A 876 33.50 74.14 11.05
CA ASN A 876 34.41 74.60 9.99
C ASN A 876 34.89 73.52 9.01
N ILE A 877 33.94 72.95 8.25
CA ILE A 877 34.26 72.00 7.19
C ILE A 877 34.93 72.73 6.01
N GLU A 878 36.18 72.39 5.71
CA GLU A 878 36.91 72.83 4.53
C GLU A 878 37.21 71.66 3.58
N THR A 879 37.37 71.95 2.28
CA THR A 879 37.80 70.97 1.28
C THR A 879 39.31 71.09 1.09
N LEU A 880 40.05 70.01 1.36
CA LEU A 880 41.51 69.95 1.19
C LEU A 880 41.90 69.51 -0.22
N ALA A 881 41.13 68.59 -0.81
CA ALA A 881 41.38 68.05 -2.14
C ALA A 881 40.06 67.68 -2.83
N SER A 882 40.01 67.75 -4.16
CA SER A 882 38.83 67.38 -4.98
C SER A 882 39.25 66.81 -6.33
N GLY A 883 38.36 66.05 -6.98
CA GLY A 883 38.55 65.54 -8.33
C GLY A 883 39.17 64.14 -8.40
N PHE A 884 39.16 63.39 -7.31
CA PHE A 884 39.75 62.04 -7.24
C PHE A 884 38.67 61.00 -6.96
N PRO A 885 38.65 59.83 -7.62
CA PRO A 885 37.65 58.80 -7.35
C PRO A 885 37.97 58.08 -6.03
N ILE A 886 37.49 58.64 -4.91
CA ILE A 886 37.79 58.15 -3.56
C ILE A 886 37.16 56.77 -3.34
N ASN A 887 37.92 55.89 -2.67
CA ASN A 887 37.54 54.50 -2.43
C ASN A 887 37.44 54.11 -0.94
N GLY A 888 37.44 55.10 -0.06
CA GLY A 888 37.06 54.95 1.35
C GLY A 888 38.21 54.75 2.34
N GLY A 889 39.43 54.47 1.89
CA GLY A 889 40.60 54.41 2.77
C GLY A 889 41.09 55.80 3.12
N LEU A 890 41.28 56.07 4.41
CA LEU A 890 41.84 57.33 4.91
C LEU A 890 42.57 57.07 6.22
N THR A 891 43.83 57.49 6.30
CA THR A 891 44.66 57.38 7.50
C THR A 891 45.70 58.49 7.56
N ILE A 892 46.38 58.64 8.69
CA ILE A 892 47.42 59.64 8.93
C ILE A 892 48.74 58.91 9.14
N GLN A 893 49.79 59.29 8.39
CA GLN A 893 51.15 58.77 8.64
C GLN A 893 51.71 59.30 9.95
N ASN A 894 52.76 58.64 10.46
CA ASN A 894 53.41 59.05 11.70
C ASN A 894 53.99 60.49 11.62
N ASP A 895 54.34 60.96 10.41
CA ASP A 895 54.81 62.33 10.14
C ASP A 895 53.68 63.38 9.99
N GLY A 896 52.41 62.96 10.11
CA GLY A 896 51.23 63.81 10.04
C GLY A 896 50.67 64.04 8.64
N LYS A 897 51.28 63.46 7.59
CA LYS A 897 50.71 63.51 6.22
C LYS A 897 49.43 62.68 6.13
N ILE A 898 48.53 63.12 5.26
CA ILE A 898 47.24 62.47 5.05
C ILE A 898 47.38 61.48 3.89
N LEU A 899 47.08 60.20 4.17
CA LEU A 899 46.97 59.16 3.17
C LEU A 899 45.50 58.88 2.88
N PHE A 900 45.13 58.88 1.61
CA PHE A 900 43.78 58.50 1.19
C PHE A 900 43.84 57.61 -0.04
N THR A 901 42.90 56.69 -0.14
CA THR A 901 42.84 55.77 -1.27
C THR A 901 41.84 56.23 -2.31
N THR A 902 42.25 56.09 -3.56
CA THR A 902 41.40 56.18 -4.73
C THR A 902 41.12 54.79 -5.27
N LEU A 903 40.32 54.67 -6.33
CA LEU A 903 40.05 53.37 -6.95
C LEU A 903 41.34 52.59 -7.25
N PHE A 904 42.38 53.25 -7.78
CA PHE A 904 43.57 52.55 -8.27
C PHE A 904 44.89 52.97 -7.62
N ASN A 905 44.88 53.96 -6.72
CA ASN A 905 46.11 54.49 -6.13
C ASN A 905 45.92 54.82 -4.66
N VAL A 906 46.99 54.68 -3.89
CA VAL A 906 47.12 55.30 -2.56
C VAL A 906 47.79 56.64 -2.78
N LYS A 907 47.12 57.72 -2.38
CA LYS A 907 47.62 59.09 -2.53
C LYS A 907 48.05 59.64 -1.18
N ARG A 908 49.07 60.48 -1.21
CA ARG A 908 49.55 61.22 -0.04
C ARG A 908 49.48 62.70 -0.28
N MET A 909 49.12 63.46 0.75
CA MET A 909 49.24 64.92 0.75
C MET A 909 49.77 65.44 2.08
N ASN A 910 50.34 66.64 2.05
CA ASN A 910 50.69 67.35 3.28
C ASN A 910 49.44 67.58 4.15
N SER A 911 49.63 67.74 5.45
CA SER A 911 48.55 67.93 6.43
C SER A 911 47.61 69.12 6.12
N ASN A 912 48.04 70.07 5.29
CA ASN A 912 47.25 71.23 4.85
C ASN A 912 46.56 71.03 3.47
N GLY A 913 46.66 69.85 2.87
CA GLY A 913 46.09 69.55 1.55
C GLY A 913 47.00 69.84 0.34
N SER A 914 48.18 70.44 0.56
CA SER A 914 49.15 70.69 -0.52
C SER A 914 49.97 69.45 -0.89
N ASN A 915 50.60 69.48 -2.08
CA ASN A 915 51.53 68.45 -2.58
C ASN A 915 50.93 67.03 -2.59
N ILE A 916 49.95 66.81 -3.46
CA ILE A 916 49.33 65.49 -3.65
C ILE A 916 50.21 64.64 -4.57
N GLU A 917 50.64 63.47 -4.11
CA GLU A 917 51.45 62.51 -4.86
C GLU A 917 50.85 61.11 -4.82
N ASP A 918 51.18 60.29 -5.83
CA ASP A 918 50.83 58.87 -5.89
C ASP A 918 51.91 58.01 -5.23
N LEU A 919 51.50 57.09 -4.36
CA LEU A 919 52.39 56.13 -3.71
C LEU A 919 52.12 54.71 -4.21
N GLY A 920 53.20 53.96 -4.43
CA GLY A 920 53.13 52.57 -4.87
C GLY A 920 52.74 52.40 -6.34
N PRO A 921 52.50 51.15 -6.78
CA PRO A 921 52.02 50.86 -8.13
C PRO A 921 50.56 51.31 -8.31
N VAL A 922 50.07 51.19 -9.54
CA VAL A 922 48.62 51.23 -9.80
C VAL A 922 48.03 49.92 -9.26
N PHE A 923 47.27 50.02 -8.17
CA PHE A 923 46.52 48.92 -7.57
C PHE A 923 45.29 48.60 -8.41
N THR A 924 44.82 47.35 -8.32
CA THR A 924 43.61 46.93 -9.04
C THR A 924 42.34 47.50 -8.40
N ASN A 925 42.30 47.54 -7.07
CA ASN A 925 41.29 48.23 -6.28
C ASN A 925 41.80 48.41 -4.84
N ALA A 926 42.02 49.64 -4.36
CA ALA A 926 42.56 49.91 -3.02
C ALA A 926 41.52 50.55 -2.07
N PRO A 927 40.65 49.78 -1.39
CA PRO A 927 39.64 50.34 -0.50
C PRO A 927 40.14 50.76 0.88
N GLY A 928 41.33 50.31 1.30
CA GLY A 928 41.86 50.59 2.65
C GLY A 928 43.38 50.63 2.70
N ALA A 929 43.91 51.51 3.53
CA ALA A 929 45.33 51.59 3.85
C ALA A 929 45.55 51.93 5.33
N ALA A 930 46.59 51.37 5.93
CA ALA A 930 47.01 51.64 7.30
C ALA A 930 48.54 51.71 7.39
N VAL A 931 49.03 52.24 8.51
CA VAL A 931 50.46 52.48 8.74
C VAL A 931 50.91 51.61 9.91
N GLN A 932 51.99 50.87 9.72
CA GLN A 932 52.61 50.05 10.76
C GLN A 932 53.44 50.92 11.72
N PRO A 933 53.78 50.44 12.94
CA PRO A 933 54.63 51.17 13.87
C PRO A 933 56.01 51.56 13.32
N ASP A 934 56.53 50.84 12.32
CA ASP A 934 57.78 51.15 11.61
C ASP A 934 57.59 52.09 10.39
N ASP A 935 56.41 52.73 10.29
CA ASP A 935 55.99 53.68 9.26
C ASP A 935 55.77 53.08 7.85
N LYS A 936 55.86 51.75 7.69
CA LYS A 936 55.46 51.09 6.45
C LYS A 936 53.96 51.16 6.23
N ILE A 937 53.57 51.25 4.97
CA ILE A 937 52.16 51.36 4.57
C ILE A 937 51.68 49.99 4.13
N VAL A 938 50.63 49.49 4.78
CA VAL A 938 49.91 48.27 4.38
C VAL A 938 48.61 48.65 3.66
N VAL A 939 48.33 47.97 2.56
CA VAL A 939 47.22 48.29 1.66
C VAL A 939 46.40 47.02 1.41
N ALA A 940 45.09 47.14 1.60
CA ALA A 940 44.13 46.14 1.15
C ALA A 940 44.01 46.23 -0.38
N ASP A 941 44.51 45.23 -1.11
CA ASP A 941 44.40 45.14 -2.56
C ASP A 941 43.24 44.20 -2.93
N ARG A 942 42.05 44.79 -3.07
CA ARG A 942 40.80 44.06 -3.23
C ARG A 942 40.74 43.26 -4.51
N GLY A 943 41.22 43.79 -5.64
CA GLY A 943 41.15 43.06 -6.90
C GLY A 943 42.13 41.89 -6.97
N ASN A 944 43.21 41.93 -6.17
CA ASN A 944 44.18 40.84 -6.05
C ASN A 944 43.96 39.94 -4.83
N PHE A 945 42.91 40.16 -4.04
CA PHE A 945 42.60 39.34 -2.86
C PHE A 945 43.76 39.25 -1.86
N ALA A 946 44.47 40.37 -1.67
CA ALA A 946 45.75 40.40 -0.97
C ALA A 946 45.90 41.59 -0.01
N VAL A 947 46.81 41.43 0.95
CA VAL A 947 47.38 42.55 1.72
C VAL A 947 48.80 42.78 1.22
N THR A 948 49.07 43.99 0.75
CA THR A 948 50.39 44.41 0.28
C THR A 948 51.02 45.39 1.25
N ARG A 949 52.34 45.47 1.25
CA ARG A 949 53.11 46.40 2.07
C ARG A 949 54.11 47.14 1.21
N MET A 950 54.29 48.43 1.49
CA MET A 950 55.30 49.28 0.88
C MET A 950 56.01 50.12 1.93
N ASN A 951 57.19 50.62 1.60
CA ASN A 951 57.89 51.60 2.42
C ASN A 951 57.06 52.89 2.55
N ALA A 952 57.38 53.72 3.55
CA ALA A 952 56.70 54.99 3.82
C ALA A 952 56.67 55.97 2.62
N ASP A 953 57.60 55.85 1.67
CA ASP A 953 57.70 56.64 0.44
C ASP A 953 57.01 55.99 -0.77
N GLY A 954 56.38 54.82 -0.60
CA GLY A 954 55.72 54.07 -1.66
C GLY A 954 56.65 53.12 -2.44
N SER A 955 57.94 53.03 -2.09
CA SER A 955 58.87 52.08 -2.71
C SER A 955 58.77 50.66 -2.12
N ASN A 956 59.40 49.69 -2.78
CA ASN A 956 59.54 48.31 -2.30
C ASN A 956 58.22 47.62 -1.90
N VAL A 957 57.33 47.44 -2.88
CA VAL A 957 56.01 46.84 -2.65
C VAL A 957 56.12 45.31 -2.65
N GLU A 958 55.69 44.69 -1.55
CA GLU A 958 55.62 43.24 -1.37
C GLU A 958 54.20 42.78 -1.03
N THR A 959 53.86 41.54 -1.36
CA THR A 959 52.59 40.91 -0.93
C THR A 959 52.84 40.13 0.34
N LEU A 960 52.20 40.53 1.44
CA LEU A 960 52.35 39.86 2.74
C LEU A 960 51.48 38.60 2.85
N ASN A 961 50.29 38.66 2.27
CA ASN A 961 49.33 37.58 2.36
C ASN A 961 48.39 37.58 1.15
N THR A 962 48.07 36.38 0.65
CA THR A 962 47.09 36.13 -0.41
C THR A 962 45.93 35.27 0.12
N GLY A 963 44.79 35.32 -0.55
CA GLY A 963 43.60 34.55 -0.15
C GLY A 963 42.61 35.32 0.71
N ASN A 964 42.76 36.64 0.83
CA ASN A 964 41.77 37.51 1.47
C ASN A 964 40.55 37.65 0.56
N VAL A 965 39.37 37.36 1.08
CA VAL A 965 38.14 37.42 0.28
C VAL A 965 37.58 38.84 0.32
N TYR A 966 37.76 39.57 -0.77
CA TYR A 966 37.34 40.97 -0.93
C TYR A 966 37.78 41.89 0.23
N PRO A 967 39.09 42.06 0.44
CA PRO A 967 39.59 42.89 1.53
C PRO A 967 39.08 44.34 1.40
N ASN A 968 38.82 44.98 2.53
CA ASN A 968 38.22 46.31 2.61
C ASN A 968 39.01 47.22 3.57
N GLY A 969 38.45 47.58 4.73
CA GLY A 969 39.17 48.31 5.77
C GLY A 969 40.32 47.49 6.36
N ILE A 970 41.42 48.17 6.68
CA ILE A 970 42.62 47.62 7.28
C ILE A 970 43.08 48.56 8.41
N ALA A 971 43.54 48.00 9.52
CA ALA A 971 44.26 48.75 10.55
C ALA A 971 45.37 47.89 11.18
N VAL A 972 46.20 48.52 12.01
CA VAL A 972 47.34 47.87 12.66
C VAL A 972 47.25 48.09 14.16
N GLN A 973 47.38 47.02 14.94
CA GLN A 973 47.43 47.07 16.41
C GLN A 973 48.79 47.59 16.89
N SER A 974 48.87 48.04 18.15
CA SER A 974 50.10 48.61 18.73
C SER A 974 51.26 47.61 18.81
N ASP A 975 50.97 46.31 18.85
CA ASP A 975 51.96 45.23 18.79
C ASP A 975 52.41 44.88 17.36
N GLY A 976 51.93 45.63 16.35
CA GLY A 976 52.28 45.48 14.94
C GLY A 976 51.42 44.48 14.17
N LYS A 977 50.47 43.78 14.82
CA LYS A 977 49.55 42.86 14.13
C LYS A 977 48.62 43.61 13.19
N ILE A 978 48.36 43.02 12.03
CA ILE A 978 47.51 43.60 11.00
C ILE A 978 46.11 43.03 11.15
N VAL A 979 45.11 43.90 11.15
CA VAL A 979 43.69 43.54 11.19
C VAL A 979 43.05 43.94 9.87
N ILE A 980 42.42 42.99 9.20
CA ILE A 980 41.82 43.18 7.88
C ILE A 980 40.36 42.74 7.87
N VAL A 981 39.53 43.55 7.24
CA VAL A 981 38.14 43.24 6.93
C VAL A 981 38.05 42.49 5.60
N ASN A 982 37.41 41.32 5.60
CA ASN A 982 37.05 40.56 4.40
C ASN A 982 35.52 40.54 4.24
N ALA A 983 35.00 41.14 3.17
CA ALA A 983 33.57 41.42 3.00
C ALA A 983 33.09 41.14 1.57
N LEU A 984 32.01 40.35 1.42
CA LEU A 984 31.17 40.07 0.23
C LEU A 984 31.04 38.58 -0.17
N ASN A 985 31.63 37.63 0.54
CA ASN A 985 31.31 36.20 0.42
C ASN A 985 31.40 35.51 1.78
N THR A 986 30.44 34.63 2.08
CA THR A 986 30.33 33.97 3.39
C THR A 986 31.55 33.08 3.69
N PRO A 987 32.17 33.21 4.88
CA PRO A 987 31.83 34.12 5.97
C PRO A 987 32.51 35.50 5.84
N ASN A 988 31.74 36.57 6.08
CA ASN A 988 32.25 37.94 6.26
C ASN A 988 32.96 38.01 7.62
N VAL A 989 34.27 38.21 7.64
CA VAL A 989 35.09 38.06 8.85
C VAL A 989 36.07 39.20 9.05
N ILE A 990 36.43 39.40 10.31
CA ILE A 990 37.59 40.19 10.72
C ILE A 990 38.73 39.22 10.98
N ASN A 991 39.81 39.37 10.23
CA ASN A 991 40.99 38.55 10.40
C ASN A 991 42.11 39.36 11.02
N ARG A 992 42.92 38.68 11.82
CA ARG A 992 44.18 39.19 12.34
C ARG A 992 45.31 38.30 11.89
N MET A 993 46.42 38.94 11.56
CA MET A 993 47.65 38.28 11.16
C MET A 993 48.83 38.96 11.85
N ASP A 994 49.92 38.24 11.95
CA ASP A 994 51.17 38.80 12.41
C ASP A 994 51.69 39.88 11.45
N SER A 995 52.57 40.73 11.95
CA SER A 995 53.10 41.90 11.23
C SER A 995 53.78 41.59 9.87
N ASP A 996 54.11 40.31 9.63
CA ASP A 996 54.81 39.83 8.45
C ASP A 996 53.92 39.15 7.40
N GLY A 997 52.66 38.83 7.70
CA GLY A 997 51.87 37.99 6.79
C GLY A 997 51.27 36.73 7.40
N SER A 998 51.91 36.23 8.46
CA SER A 998 51.69 34.87 8.97
C SER A 998 50.61 34.80 10.05
N ASN A 999 50.26 33.58 10.46
CA ASN A 999 49.33 33.28 11.55
C ASN A 999 47.98 34.00 11.45
N PHE A 1000 47.19 33.53 10.49
CA PHE A 1000 45.89 34.09 10.15
C PHE A 1000 44.80 33.56 11.09
N GLU A 1001 44.26 34.44 11.94
CA GLU A 1001 43.23 34.16 12.94
C GLU A 1001 41.92 34.87 12.59
N ILE A 1002 40.80 34.17 12.69
CA ILE A 1002 39.45 34.76 12.58
C ILE A 1002 39.05 35.29 13.95
N LEU A 1003 38.85 36.60 14.07
CA LEU A 1003 38.47 37.26 15.33
C LEU A 1003 36.96 37.38 15.54
N GLY A 1004 36.19 37.35 14.45
CA GLY A 1004 34.74 37.48 14.54
C GLY A 1004 34.07 37.48 13.16
N GLN A 1005 32.81 37.06 13.14
CA GLN A 1005 31.93 37.13 11.96
C GLN A 1005 31.05 38.37 12.03
N MET A 1006 30.90 39.04 10.89
CA MET A 1006 30.17 40.30 10.73
C MET A 1006 29.27 40.24 9.50
N ASN A 1007 28.48 41.27 9.20
CA ASN A 1007 27.62 41.31 8.02
C ASN A 1007 28.03 42.45 7.05
N ASN A 1008 28.87 42.13 6.07
CA ASN A 1008 29.44 43.10 5.14
C ASN A 1008 30.17 44.28 5.84
N PRO A 1009 31.13 43.99 6.74
CA PRO A 1009 31.93 45.02 7.39
C PRO A 1009 32.71 45.87 6.37
N ARG A 1010 32.96 47.14 6.70
CA ARG A 1010 33.75 48.04 5.84
C ARG A 1010 34.96 48.63 6.54
N GLY A 1011 34.76 49.67 7.33
CA GLY A 1011 35.82 50.37 8.06
C GLY A 1011 36.09 49.75 9.43
N LEU A 1012 37.32 49.91 9.92
CA LEU A 1012 37.70 49.46 11.26
C LEU A 1012 38.69 50.43 11.91
N ALA A 1013 38.73 50.45 13.23
CA ALA A 1013 39.68 51.21 14.03
C ALA A 1013 40.12 50.41 15.27
N ILE A 1014 41.29 50.73 15.80
CA ILE A 1014 41.85 50.10 17.00
C ILE A 1014 41.71 51.06 18.18
N GLU A 1015 41.15 50.59 19.28
CA GLU A 1015 41.08 51.33 20.55
C GLU A 1015 42.42 51.25 21.30
N SER A 1016 42.67 52.18 22.22
CA SER A 1016 43.92 52.23 22.98
C SER A 1016 44.19 51.01 23.86
N ASN A 1017 43.15 50.29 24.26
CA ASN A 1017 43.24 49.03 25.01
C ASN A 1017 43.43 47.79 24.11
N GLY A 1018 43.54 47.96 22.79
CA GLY A 1018 43.74 46.89 21.83
C GLY A 1018 42.45 46.26 21.28
N ASN A 1019 41.28 46.69 21.75
CA ASN A 1019 40.00 46.28 21.17
C ASN A 1019 39.85 46.80 19.74
N ILE A 1020 38.99 46.15 18.97
CA ILE A 1020 38.77 46.47 17.56
C ILE A 1020 37.34 46.95 17.38
N LEU A 1021 37.18 48.15 16.83
CA LEU A 1021 35.90 48.72 16.41
C LEU A 1021 35.70 48.45 14.93
N VAL A 1022 34.49 48.04 14.56
CA VAL A 1022 34.15 47.66 13.19
C VAL A 1022 32.83 48.32 12.80
N ALA A 1023 32.83 49.02 11.66
CA ALA A 1023 31.62 49.48 11.02
C ALA A 1023 30.98 48.32 10.24
N ASP A 1024 29.96 47.71 10.85
CA ASP A 1024 29.25 46.58 10.28
C ASP A 1024 28.11 47.06 9.39
N THR A 1025 28.44 47.31 8.13
CA THR A 1025 27.58 48.06 7.19
C THR A 1025 26.28 47.33 6.87
N GLY A 1026 26.30 46.00 6.75
CA GLY A 1026 25.10 45.21 6.45
C GLY A 1026 24.12 45.15 7.63
N ASP A 1027 24.63 45.23 8.86
CA ASP A 1027 23.80 45.29 10.07
C ASP A 1027 23.45 46.72 10.49
N ASN A 1028 24.03 47.75 9.86
CA ASN A 1028 23.89 49.15 10.25
C ASN A 1028 24.32 49.45 11.71
N THR A 1029 25.38 48.78 12.16
CA THR A 1029 25.86 48.86 13.55
C THR A 1029 27.38 49.12 13.65
N ILE A 1030 27.83 49.52 14.84
CA ILE A 1030 29.23 49.47 15.25
C ILE A 1030 29.41 48.31 16.22
N LYS A 1031 30.36 47.43 15.92
CA LYS A 1031 30.70 46.27 16.75
C LYS A 1031 32.11 46.41 17.34
N ARG A 1032 32.32 45.81 18.51
CA ARG A 1032 33.56 45.77 19.27
C ARG A 1032 34.01 44.34 19.49
N ILE A 1033 35.31 44.06 19.35
CA ILE A 1033 35.92 42.75 19.66
C ILE A 1033 36.83 42.88 20.90
N THR A 1034 36.69 41.97 21.88
CA THR A 1034 37.41 41.94 23.18
C THR A 1034 38.07 40.57 23.49
N PHE A 1035 39.04 40.50 24.44
CA PHE A 1035 39.85 39.30 24.76
C PHE A 1035 39.93 39.00 26.29
N THR A 1036 39.75 37.74 26.77
CA THR A 1036 39.77 37.30 28.21
C THR A 1036 40.51 35.94 28.45
N ALA A 1037 41.15 35.68 29.61
CA ALA A 1037 41.92 34.43 29.88
C ALA A 1037 41.28 33.44 30.92
N SER A 1038 41.50 32.12 30.78
CA SER A 1038 40.97 31.05 31.66
C SER A 1038 42.07 30.15 32.27
N ALA A 1039 42.28 30.21 33.59
CA ALA A 1039 43.32 29.45 34.34
C ALA A 1039 42.83 28.12 34.97
N SER A 1040 43.73 27.33 35.58
CA SER A 1040 43.46 26.10 36.38
C SER A 1040 43.83 26.26 37.87
N ASN A 1041 43.64 25.24 38.72
CA ASN A 1041 44.16 25.24 40.09
C ASN A 1041 45.70 25.26 40.09
N ARG A 1042 46.30 25.68 41.20
CA ARG A 1042 47.75 25.67 41.41
C ARG A 1042 48.18 24.50 42.27
N VAL A 1043 49.28 23.86 41.87
CA VAL A 1043 49.85 22.72 42.60
C VAL A 1043 51.29 22.94 43.03
N PRO A 1044 51.67 22.48 44.24
CA PRO A 1044 52.99 22.69 44.78
C PRO A 1044 54.03 21.78 44.12
N VAL A 1045 55.18 22.35 43.76
CA VAL A 1045 56.38 21.66 43.31
C VAL A 1045 57.53 22.04 44.22
N THR A 1046 58.24 21.04 44.75
CA THR A 1046 59.42 21.29 45.59
C THR A 1046 60.64 21.51 44.70
N ILE A 1047 61.30 22.65 44.86
CA ILE A 1047 62.55 22.98 44.16
C ILE A 1047 63.71 22.80 45.12
N ASP A 1048 64.71 22.02 44.70
CA ASP A 1048 65.99 21.88 45.39
C ASP A 1048 67.14 22.23 44.45
N VAL A 1049 67.78 23.36 44.75
CA VAL A 1049 68.90 23.96 44.03
C VAL A 1049 70.19 23.55 44.72
N THR A 1050 70.70 22.35 44.42
CA THR A 1050 71.93 21.80 45.02
C THR A 1050 73.08 21.76 44.01
N SER A 1051 74.28 22.16 44.45
CA SER A 1051 75.48 22.10 43.62
C SER A 1051 75.92 20.65 43.39
N LEU A 1052 75.66 20.11 42.20
CA LEU A 1052 76.38 18.92 41.74
C LEU A 1052 77.82 19.35 41.43
N SER A 1053 78.74 19.00 42.32
CA SER A 1053 80.14 19.39 42.26
C SER A 1053 80.79 19.01 40.93
N THR A 1054 81.39 19.99 40.26
CA THR A 1054 82.30 19.77 39.13
C THR A 1054 83.63 19.22 39.65
N SER A 1055 83.85 17.91 39.54
CA SER A 1055 85.18 17.32 39.69
C SER A 1055 85.39 16.17 38.71
N THR A 1056 86.02 16.52 37.59
CA THR A 1056 87.06 15.77 36.88
C THR A 1056 87.10 14.25 37.02
N PHE A 1057 86.89 13.54 35.91
CA PHE A 1057 87.63 12.30 35.63
C PHE A 1057 88.30 12.40 34.25
N ASP A 1058 89.63 12.47 34.29
CA ASP A 1058 90.56 12.21 33.20
C ASP A 1058 90.74 10.68 33.11
N GLY A 1059 90.53 10.14 31.91
CA GLY A 1059 90.57 8.71 31.63
C GLY A 1059 90.87 8.50 30.16
N ASN A 1060 92.13 8.74 29.79
CA ASN A 1060 92.65 8.61 28.44
C ASN A 1060 92.27 7.28 27.77
N ASN A 1061 91.79 7.43 26.52
CA ASN A 1061 91.60 6.43 25.47
C ASN A 1061 90.28 5.66 25.45
N PHE A 1062 89.17 6.39 25.22
CA PHE A 1062 88.12 5.82 24.38
C PHE A 1062 87.68 6.76 23.26
N THR A 1063 87.55 6.19 22.07
CA THR A 1063 87.15 6.88 20.84
C THR A 1063 85.93 6.17 20.27
N ILE A 1064 84.90 6.94 19.91
CA ILE A 1064 83.71 6.44 19.21
C ILE A 1064 83.78 6.91 17.77
N TYR A 1065 83.88 5.98 16.82
CA TYR A 1065 83.93 6.34 15.39
C TYR A 1065 83.47 5.17 14.49
N PRO A 1066 82.75 5.44 13.39
CA PRO A 1066 82.04 6.69 13.06
C PRO A 1066 80.68 6.81 13.78
N ASN A 1067 80.09 8.01 13.77
CA ASN A 1067 78.67 8.23 14.12
C ASN A 1067 77.79 7.49 13.07
N PRO A 1068 76.92 6.56 13.47
CA PRO A 1068 76.54 5.47 12.58
C PRO A 1068 75.39 5.81 11.62
N THR A 1069 75.65 5.94 10.32
CA THR A 1069 74.61 5.99 9.27
C THR A 1069 73.90 4.64 9.03
N LYS A 1070 74.45 3.53 9.54
CA LYS A 1070 73.83 2.20 9.42
C LYS A 1070 73.41 1.57 10.74
N GLY A 1071 73.66 2.23 11.89
CA GLY A 1071 73.41 1.67 13.22
C GLY A 1071 74.57 0.87 13.84
N LEU A 1072 75.78 0.92 13.26
CA LEU A 1072 76.99 0.26 13.77
C LEU A 1072 78.02 1.29 14.26
N PHE A 1073 78.41 1.24 15.53
CA PHE A 1073 79.43 2.11 16.10
C PHE A 1073 80.51 1.30 16.84
N THR A 1074 81.75 1.79 16.81
CA THR A 1074 82.88 1.11 17.46
C THR A 1074 83.31 1.88 18.70
N ILE A 1075 83.48 1.17 19.82
CA ILE A 1075 84.11 1.71 21.04
C ILE A 1075 85.46 1.03 21.21
N THR A 1076 86.51 1.85 21.36
CA THR A 1076 87.85 1.39 21.78
C THR A 1076 88.06 1.75 23.24
N THR A 1077 88.48 0.81 24.08
CA THR A 1077 88.86 1.09 25.49
C THR A 1077 90.16 0.35 25.85
N GLY A 1078 90.95 0.91 26.77
CA GLY A 1078 92.13 0.26 27.35
C GLY A 1078 91.85 -0.50 28.65
N SER A 1079 90.60 -0.52 29.14
CA SER A 1079 90.19 -1.15 30.41
C SER A 1079 88.73 -1.60 30.35
N LYS A 1080 88.28 -2.48 31.27
CA LYS A 1080 86.88 -2.93 31.29
C LYS A 1080 85.93 -1.78 31.58
N VAL A 1081 84.93 -1.60 30.72
CA VAL A 1081 83.85 -0.62 30.89
C VAL A 1081 82.51 -1.25 30.52
N LYS A 1082 81.45 -0.77 31.16
CA LYS A 1082 80.06 -1.08 30.85
C LYS A 1082 79.49 -0.01 29.93
N VAL A 1083 78.93 -0.42 28.80
CA VAL A 1083 78.30 0.44 27.81
C VAL A 1083 76.81 0.21 27.85
N GLU A 1084 76.04 1.28 28.01
CA GLU A 1084 74.58 1.29 28.00
C GLU A 1084 74.12 2.26 26.91
N VAL A 1085 73.22 1.84 26.03
CA VAL A 1085 72.60 2.70 25.02
C VAL A 1085 71.14 2.87 25.38
N HIS A 1086 70.70 4.12 25.48
CA HIS A 1086 69.32 4.48 25.76
C HIS A 1086 68.73 5.27 24.59
N ASP A 1087 67.44 5.10 24.33
CA ASP A 1087 66.71 6.03 23.48
C ASP A 1087 66.40 7.35 24.22
N LEU A 1088 65.85 8.35 23.53
CA LEU A 1088 65.52 9.66 24.12
C LEU A 1088 64.44 9.59 25.21
N THR A 1089 63.71 8.47 25.33
CA THR A 1089 62.74 8.24 26.41
C THR A 1089 63.37 7.63 27.66
N GLY A 1090 64.68 7.34 27.62
CA GLY A 1090 65.45 6.74 28.71
C GLY A 1090 65.40 5.22 28.74
N ARG A 1091 64.68 4.57 27.80
CA ARG A 1091 64.61 3.11 27.72
C ARG A 1091 65.96 2.55 27.30
N LEU A 1092 66.44 1.54 28.02
CA LEU A 1092 67.67 0.83 27.71
C LEU A 1092 67.47 -0.06 26.48
N VAL A 1093 68.36 0.10 25.51
CA VAL A 1093 68.31 -0.50 24.18
C VAL A 1093 69.43 -1.53 23.99
N LEU A 1094 70.60 -1.25 24.55
CA LEU A 1094 71.75 -2.15 24.53
C LEU A 1094 72.54 -1.99 25.82
N MET A 1095 73.05 -3.09 26.37
CA MET A 1095 73.95 -3.09 27.51
C MET A 1095 75.02 -4.15 27.28
N GLU A 1096 76.29 -3.74 27.30
CA GLU A 1096 77.42 -4.63 27.07
C GLU A 1096 78.62 -4.27 27.95
N ASP A 1097 79.37 -5.28 28.36
CA ASP A 1097 80.64 -5.11 29.07
C ASP A 1097 81.80 -5.32 28.08
N ILE A 1098 82.62 -4.30 27.88
CA ILE A 1098 83.70 -4.32 26.88
C ILE A 1098 85.06 -4.08 27.54
N THR A 1099 86.09 -4.80 27.10
CA THR A 1099 87.46 -4.74 27.68
C THR A 1099 88.50 -4.22 26.70
N ASN A 1100 88.18 -4.14 25.40
CA ASN A 1100 89.03 -3.70 24.31
C ASN A 1100 88.18 -3.07 23.17
N THR A 1101 88.74 -2.88 21.97
CA THR A 1101 87.99 -2.38 20.80
C THR A 1101 86.91 -3.35 20.33
N GLN A 1102 85.65 -2.92 20.35
CA GLN A 1102 84.51 -3.69 19.89
C GLN A 1102 83.52 -2.83 19.09
N THR A 1103 82.95 -3.41 18.04
CA THR A 1103 81.84 -2.82 17.27
C THR A 1103 80.51 -3.32 17.83
N LEU A 1104 79.61 -2.40 18.15
CA LEU A 1104 78.28 -2.64 18.69
C LEU A 1104 77.20 -2.24 17.67
N SER A 1105 76.07 -2.95 17.69
CA SER A 1105 74.99 -2.80 16.72
C SER A 1105 73.68 -2.37 17.38
N ILE A 1106 73.08 -1.33 16.82
CA ILE A 1106 71.69 -0.91 17.04
C ILE A 1106 70.91 -0.90 15.72
N GLU A 1107 71.31 -1.73 14.75
CA GLU A 1107 70.70 -1.77 13.43
C GLU A 1107 69.19 -2.08 13.47
N ASN A 1108 68.74 -2.84 14.47
CA ASN A 1108 67.33 -3.20 14.66
C ASN A 1108 66.48 -2.11 15.33
N GLN A 1109 67.07 -0.98 15.70
CA GLN A 1109 66.38 0.12 16.39
C GLN A 1109 65.93 1.18 15.39
N ALA A 1110 64.95 2.01 15.73
CA ALA A 1110 64.45 3.04 14.81
C ALA A 1110 65.56 4.08 14.48
N THR A 1111 65.42 4.76 13.34
CA THR A 1111 66.22 5.95 13.02
C THR A 1111 65.95 7.03 14.08
N GLY A 1112 66.99 7.71 14.54
CA GLY A 1112 66.86 8.64 15.66
C GLY A 1112 68.13 8.86 16.49
N VAL A 1113 67.96 9.59 17.59
CA VAL A 1113 69.03 9.95 18.52
C VAL A 1113 69.05 8.98 19.70
N TYR A 1114 70.24 8.53 20.07
CA TYR A 1114 70.47 7.66 21.22
C TYR A 1114 71.54 8.26 22.14
N ILE A 1115 71.49 7.92 23.42
CA ILE A 1115 72.49 8.29 24.42
C ILE A 1115 73.26 7.05 24.83
N VAL A 1116 74.57 7.07 24.60
CA VAL A 1116 75.48 6.03 25.07
C VAL A 1116 76.10 6.49 26.38
N LYS A 1117 75.87 5.73 27.45
CA LYS A 1117 76.53 5.89 28.73
C LYS A 1117 77.62 4.83 28.86
N VAL A 1118 78.85 5.26 29.07
CA VAL A 1118 80.00 4.38 29.32
C VAL A 1118 80.41 4.55 30.77
N THR A 1119 80.43 3.46 31.53
CA THR A 1119 80.72 3.43 32.97
C THR A 1119 81.94 2.54 33.22
N SER A 1120 82.94 3.03 33.94
CA SER A 1120 84.10 2.22 34.34
C SER A 1120 83.75 1.23 35.46
N GLU A 1121 84.64 0.28 35.74
CA GLU A 1121 84.51 -0.61 36.92
C GLU A 1121 84.47 0.17 38.26
N SER A 1122 85.04 1.37 38.31
CA SER A 1122 84.96 2.25 39.48
C SER A 1122 83.64 3.01 39.62
N GLY A 1123 82.69 2.84 38.68
CA GLY A 1123 81.38 3.48 38.71
C GLY A 1123 81.33 4.91 38.13
N ALA A 1124 82.48 5.45 37.70
CA ALA A 1124 82.53 6.73 37.00
C ALA A 1124 81.96 6.57 35.59
N PHE A 1125 81.17 7.53 35.09
CA PHE A 1125 80.56 7.41 33.78
C PHE A 1125 80.63 8.68 32.93
N LYS A 1126 80.48 8.51 31.61
CA LYS A 1126 80.32 9.60 30.63
C LYS A 1126 79.22 9.24 29.64
N SER A 1127 78.45 10.23 29.20
CA SER A 1127 77.38 10.05 28.21
C SER A 1127 77.69 10.78 26.91
N ILE A 1128 77.37 10.15 25.77
CA ILE A 1128 77.62 10.66 24.42
C ILE A 1128 76.38 10.46 23.56
N LYS A 1129 76.06 11.45 22.72
CA LYS A 1129 74.97 11.40 21.74
C LYS A 1129 75.40 10.63 20.48
N LEU A 1130 74.61 9.66 20.06
CA LEU A 1130 74.68 8.98 18.76
C LEU A 1130 73.48 9.34 17.90
N ILE A 1131 73.69 9.46 16.59
CA ILE A 1131 72.63 9.69 15.60
C ILE A 1131 72.64 8.53 14.61
N LYS A 1132 71.50 7.84 14.48
CA LYS A 1132 71.25 6.84 13.45
C LYS A 1132 70.34 7.46 12.38
N GLU A 1133 70.89 7.62 11.19
CA GLU A 1133 70.14 8.09 10.00
C GLU A 1133 69.22 7.02 9.41
#